data_AF-A0AAD8Y7G5-F1
#
_entry.id   AF-A0AAD8Y7G5-F1
#
_cell.length_a   1.000
_cell.length_b   1.000
_cell.length_c   1.000
_cell.angle_alpha   90.00
_cell.angle_beta   90.00
_cell.angle_gamma   90.00
#
_symmetry.space_group_name_H-M   'P 1'
#
loop_
_entity.id
_entity.type
_entity.pdbx_description
1 polymer ?
#
loop_
_entity_poly.entity_id
_entity_poly.type
_entity_poly.pdbx_seq_one_letter_code
_entity_poly.pdbx_strand_id
1 'polypeptide(L)'
;MKTAKHPNDEADLPEEDSKPPAKRPRRKAAIKSEKLIAGMAEEDDDVKKPPAKRPRRNKKAALKSEEPAEDDDASDQMNKSKKRSSKESAPIPVDAMVNVMEFLPPRSLYNIALTCKSLREMVTTKMVVQSALIHGGNPSKSMTELHSLMRNHSIHVPSPLRLLRLANGKRCEFCLTSGTNHVRPGLGVFACWNCVVSGKQGRWNRGYSRNSGSSSIKLTKAWKTSWVRYRKNPIYRTILSYSRVASNEYGTNHYFWSEHRCDVSGERVGPLVTWGDVDDLKGYYDQLKTAAAAKEAAAANSTVDSATTSNVAAADNGNDNEEEEEAAPSLSNGEWIEYYLTKNLNAPPKENYAEFNETFTNTVQMADRISREREELKKSKRDDKMQTKVDKVEKILDDLKALINEPFRERAMKAYGKEKYLKSGMSSNQCMFLETPFINAWLAPYIKSPSKMTKKAMKEMAEKINVEIERIEKLLEMDFLSDDDDFEAAAKIFFRECYPDVEALYTCHSSYHGPTNMMTEEFVTLIQGGRFIGALCYLQTNNLSPILLVTEPSASLAQASKYLDETSLKKLAKIAWYQTNREDDSWAAEAFAAGHKFFGEAMAKVDKYGAWLEGKVDEDKRPAFLNKIVMGYWYFDDFMKEEDFEKIWKNNARLVRS
;
A
#
# COMPACT_ATOMS: atom_id res chain seq x y z
N MET A 1 -11.81 -34.65 53.73
CA MET A 1 -13.01 -35.52 53.73
C MET A 1 -13.91 -35.12 52.57
N LYS A 2 -14.62 -36.11 52.02
CA LYS A 2 -15.09 -36.22 50.64
C LYS A 2 -16.26 -35.30 50.26
N THR A 3 -16.26 -34.95 48.98
CA THR A 3 -17.28 -34.28 48.16
C THR A 3 -18.61 -35.06 48.12
N ALA A 4 -19.73 -34.32 48.16
CA ALA A 4 -21.08 -34.86 48.01
C ALA A 4 -21.67 -34.50 46.64
N LYS A 5 -22.31 -35.51 46.03
CA LYS A 5 -23.03 -35.50 44.76
C LYS A 5 -24.44 -34.93 44.93
N HIS A 6 -24.95 -34.29 43.88
CA HIS A 6 -26.38 -34.06 43.65
C HIS A 6 -26.97 -35.17 42.77
N PRO A 7 -28.23 -35.57 43.00
CA PRO A 7 -29.06 -36.19 41.97
C PRO A 7 -30.35 -35.40 41.70
N ASN A 8 -30.77 -35.59 40.44
CA ASN A 8 -32.04 -35.41 39.75
C ASN A 8 -33.33 -35.20 40.55
N ASP A 9 -34.22 -34.39 39.96
CA ASP A 9 -35.67 -34.63 39.94
C ASP A 9 -36.21 -34.45 38.50
N GLU A 10 -36.98 -35.44 38.07
CA GLU A 10 -37.83 -35.49 36.88
C GLU A 10 -39.15 -34.74 37.14
N ALA A 11 -39.70 -34.09 36.09
CA ALA A 11 -41.14 -34.04 35.88
C ALA A 11 -41.46 -33.71 34.41
N ASP A 12 -42.14 -34.65 33.76
CA ASP A 12 -42.74 -34.60 32.42
C ASP A 12 -43.82 -33.51 32.28
N LEU A 13 -44.10 -33.11 31.02
CA LEU A 13 -45.44 -32.86 30.40
C LEU A 13 -45.29 -32.24 28.98
N PRO A 14 -46.29 -32.31 28.07
CA PRO A 14 -46.26 -33.21 26.90
C PRO A 14 -46.18 -32.53 25.51
N GLU A 15 -45.99 -33.37 24.49
CA GLU A 15 -45.96 -33.08 23.05
C GLU A 15 -47.26 -32.47 22.51
N GLU A 16 -47.14 -31.46 21.63
CA GLU A 16 -48.03 -31.29 20.47
C GLU A 16 -47.35 -30.52 19.31
N ASP A 17 -47.34 -31.18 18.15
CA ASP A 17 -47.34 -30.70 16.76
C ASP A 17 -46.66 -29.37 16.36
N SER A 18 -45.58 -29.45 15.57
CA SER A 18 -45.44 -28.58 14.38
C SER A 18 -44.52 -29.14 13.29
N LYS A 19 -45.07 -29.20 12.07
CA LYS A 19 -44.49 -29.62 10.78
C LYS A 19 -43.13 -28.98 10.40
N PRO A 20 -42.33 -29.66 9.55
CA PRO A 20 -41.06 -29.14 9.05
C PRO A 20 -41.24 -28.03 7.98
N PRO A 21 -40.37 -26.99 7.95
CA PRO A 21 -40.48 -25.93 6.97
C PRO A 21 -40.02 -26.36 5.57
N ALA A 22 -40.79 -25.89 4.59
CA ALA A 22 -40.71 -26.21 3.18
C ALA A 22 -39.46 -25.65 2.47
N LYS A 23 -39.09 -26.37 1.42
CA LYS A 23 -38.05 -26.08 0.42
C LYS A 23 -38.20 -24.68 -0.19
N ARG A 24 -37.13 -23.87 -0.14
CA ARG A 24 -37.02 -22.61 -0.91
C ARG A 24 -36.86 -22.90 -2.41
N PRO A 25 -37.66 -22.26 -3.29
CA PRO A 25 -37.54 -22.43 -4.73
C PRO A 25 -36.49 -21.48 -5.34
N ARG A 26 -35.75 -22.01 -6.31
CA ARG A 26 -34.99 -21.24 -7.31
C ARG A 26 -35.95 -20.44 -8.19
N ARG A 27 -35.66 -19.16 -8.43
CA ARG A 27 -36.13 -18.46 -9.62
C ARG A 27 -35.02 -17.66 -10.30
N LYS A 28 -35.04 -17.75 -11.63
CA LYS A 28 -34.24 -17.03 -12.62
C LYS A 28 -35.00 -15.77 -13.07
N ALA A 29 -34.23 -14.88 -13.70
CA ALA A 29 -34.59 -13.92 -14.76
C ALA A 29 -35.02 -12.49 -14.37
N ALA A 30 -34.07 -11.56 -14.55
CA ALA A 30 -34.02 -10.46 -15.52
C ALA A 30 -35.30 -9.67 -15.95
N ILE A 31 -35.07 -8.34 -16.06
CA ILE A 31 -35.64 -7.31 -16.98
C ILE A 31 -36.53 -6.21 -16.35
N LYS A 32 -36.03 -4.96 -16.53
CA LYS A 32 -36.66 -3.61 -16.61
C LYS A 32 -37.20 -2.88 -15.36
N SER A 33 -36.56 -1.73 -15.08
CA SER A 33 -37.16 -0.37 -14.94
C SER A 33 -36.07 0.58 -14.41
N GLU A 34 -35.36 1.37 -15.22
CA GLU A 34 -35.70 2.72 -15.71
C GLU A 34 -36.56 3.59 -14.77
N LYS A 35 -35.95 4.72 -14.37
CA LYS A 35 -36.44 5.91 -13.65
C LYS A 35 -36.62 5.82 -12.13
N LEU A 36 -36.13 6.90 -11.48
CA LEU A 36 -36.17 7.29 -10.07
C LEU A 36 -35.09 6.68 -9.17
N ILE A 37 -33.93 7.36 -9.12
CA ILE A 37 -33.44 8.09 -7.93
C ILE A 37 -32.50 9.16 -8.48
N ALA A 38 -32.96 10.40 -8.44
CA ALA A 38 -32.15 11.59 -8.61
C ALA A 38 -31.89 12.14 -7.20
N GLY A 39 -30.65 12.52 -6.94
CA GLY A 39 -30.27 13.30 -5.77
C GLY A 39 -29.31 12.57 -4.83
N MET A 40 -28.12 13.16 -4.71
CA MET A 40 -27.13 12.97 -3.63
C MET A 40 -26.06 11.89 -3.85
N ALA A 41 -25.03 12.25 -4.62
CA ALA A 41 -23.61 12.01 -4.33
C ALA A 41 -22.76 12.52 -5.51
N GLU A 42 -22.42 13.81 -5.50
CA GLU A 42 -21.24 14.32 -6.22
C GLU A 42 -20.11 14.40 -5.20
N GLU A 43 -19.05 13.61 -5.38
CA GLU A 43 -17.66 13.97 -5.07
C GLU A 43 -16.70 12.88 -5.61
N ASP A 44 -16.16 13.19 -6.78
CA ASP A 44 -14.81 12.91 -7.30
C ASP A 44 -14.10 11.58 -7.00
N ASP A 45 -14.38 10.58 -7.84
CA ASP A 45 -13.41 9.52 -8.17
C ASP A 45 -12.90 9.72 -9.61
N ASP A 46 -11.67 10.24 -9.70
CA ASP A 46 -10.98 10.61 -10.93
C ASP A 46 -10.49 9.35 -11.68
N VAL A 47 -11.44 8.60 -12.27
CA VAL A 47 -11.18 7.49 -13.18
C VAL A 47 -10.63 8.05 -14.49
N LYS A 48 -9.30 8.11 -14.59
CA LYS A 48 -8.59 8.37 -15.85
C LYS A 48 -9.03 7.38 -16.93
N LYS A 49 -9.89 7.83 -17.84
CA LYS A 49 -10.08 7.22 -19.17
C LYS A 49 -8.71 7.02 -19.83
N PRO A 50 -8.47 5.87 -20.50
CA PRO A 50 -7.28 5.74 -21.34
C PRO A 50 -7.33 6.80 -22.45
N PRO A 51 -6.24 7.52 -22.72
CA PRO A 51 -6.26 8.57 -23.72
C PRO A 51 -6.53 7.97 -25.10
N ALA A 52 -7.41 8.63 -25.86
CA ALA A 52 -7.65 8.32 -27.25
C ALA A 52 -6.31 8.24 -28.00
N LYS A 53 -6.14 7.18 -28.80
CA LYS A 53 -4.96 6.95 -29.63
C LYS A 53 -4.74 8.16 -30.54
N ARG A 54 -3.79 9.02 -30.17
CA ARG A 54 -3.28 10.07 -31.06
C ARG A 54 -2.72 9.41 -32.33
N PRO A 55 -3.05 9.90 -33.53
CA PRO A 55 -2.43 9.44 -34.76
C PRO A 55 -0.92 9.68 -34.67
N ARG A 56 -0.13 8.64 -34.96
CA ARG A 56 1.34 8.69 -35.02
C ARG A 56 1.76 9.72 -36.07
N ARG A 57 2.12 10.92 -35.62
CA ARG A 57 2.78 11.93 -36.45
C ARG A 57 4.26 11.57 -36.49
N ASN A 58 4.72 11.04 -37.63
CA ASN A 58 6.13 10.76 -37.89
C ASN A 58 6.93 12.06 -37.79
N LYS A 59 7.71 12.22 -36.71
CA LYS A 59 8.64 13.32 -36.54
C LYS A 59 9.95 12.94 -37.21
N LYS A 60 10.07 13.27 -38.50
CA LYS A 60 11.32 13.19 -39.26
C LYS A 60 12.20 14.35 -38.79
N ALA A 61 13.34 14.03 -38.21
CA ALA A 61 14.35 15.01 -37.82
C ALA A 61 14.95 15.64 -39.08
N ALA A 62 14.97 16.97 -39.13
CA ALA A 62 15.79 17.74 -40.05
C ALA A 62 16.73 18.57 -39.18
N LEU A 63 18.01 18.18 -39.14
CA LEU A 63 19.09 19.13 -38.91
C LEU A 63 19.17 19.98 -40.19
N LYS A 64 18.99 21.29 -40.04
CA LYS A 64 19.17 22.27 -41.11
C LYS A 64 20.28 23.21 -40.64
N SER A 65 21.47 23.04 -41.22
CA SER A 65 22.54 24.03 -41.19
C SER A 65 22.15 25.21 -42.07
N GLU A 66 22.48 26.41 -41.59
CA GLU A 66 22.27 27.69 -42.27
C GLU A 66 23.36 27.90 -43.34
N GLU A 67 22.95 28.09 -44.59
CA GLU A 67 23.68 28.87 -45.60
C GLU A 67 22.64 29.61 -46.47
N PRO A 68 22.95 30.81 -46.97
CA PRO A 68 21.98 31.70 -47.62
C PRO A 68 21.82 31.41 -49.11
N ALA A 69 20.70 31.93 -49.62
CA ALA A 69 20.07 31.62 -50.89
C ALA A 69 20.75 32.24 -52.11
N GLU A 70 20.70 31.51 -53.22
CA GLU A 70 20.51 32.09 -54.55
C GLU A 70 19.38 31.34 -55.26
N ASP A 71 18.55 32.13 -55.94
CA ASP A 71 17.37 31.75 -56.70
C ASP A 71 17.73 30.93 -57.94
N ASP A 72 16.84 30.01 -58.34
CA ASP A 72 16.36 29.88 -59.72
C ASP A 72 15.44 28.66 -59.90
N ASP A 73 14.19 28.98 -60.23
CA ASP A 73 13.34 28.48 -61.31
C ASP A 73 13.28 26.99 -61.75
N ALA A 74 12.10 26.67 -62.30
CA ALA A 74 11.76 25.52 -63.17
C ALA A 74 11.24 24.20 -62.54
N SER A 75 9.90 24.16 -62.44
CA SER A 75 9.01 23.20 -63.13
C SER A 75 9.34 21.70 -63.20
N ASP A 76 8.45 20.91 -62.59
CA ASP A 76 7.58 19.96 -63.28
C ASP A 76 8.25 18.92 -64.21
N GLN A 77 8.81 17.84 -63.67
CA GLN A 77 8.94 16.57 -64.41
C GLN A 77 8.91 15.31 -63.51
N MET A 78 8.08 14.36 -63.99
CA MET A 78 8.28 12.91 -63.95
C MET A 78 8.04 12.14 -62.63
N ASN A 79 6.78 11.70 -62.52
CA ASN A 79 6.42 10.34 -62.09
C ASN A 79 7.20 9.28 -62.91
N LYS A 80 8.44 8.97 -62.52
CA LYS A 80 9.12 7.73 -62.90
C LYS A 80 9.10 6.79 -61.70
N SER A 81 8.21 5.81 -61.79
CA SER A 81 8.21 4.53 -61.08
C SER A 81 9.60 4.12 -60.59
N LYS A 82 9.89 4.48 -59.34
CA LYS A 82 11.10 4.09 -58.61
C LYS A 82 10.97 2.61 -58.29
N LYS A 83 11.31 1.77 -59.28
CA LYS A 83 11.57 0.34 -59.15
C LYS A 83 12.65 0.24 -58.08
N ARG A 84 12.25 0.12 -56.81
CA ARG A 84 13.15 -0.13 -55.69
C ARG A 84 13.80 -1.44 -56.02
N SER A 85 15.00 -1.37 -56.60
CA SER A 85 15.91 -2.50 -56.66
C SER A 85 15.94 -3.03 -55.23
N SER A 86 15.43 -4.23 -55.05
CA SER A 86 15.61 -4.99 -53.82
C SER A 86 17.11 -5.19 -53.73
N LYS A 87 17.82 -4.23 -53.13
CA LYS A 87 19.15 -4.47 -52.60
C LYS A 87 18.98 -5.67 -51.69
N GLU A 88 19.41 -6.82 -52.17
CA GLU A 88 19.57 -8.03 -51.36
C GLU A 88 20.37 -7.60 -50.14
N SER A 89 19.68 -7.42 -49.02
CA SER A 89 20.33 -7.25 -47.75
C SER A 89 21.10 -8.55 -47.51
N ALA A 90 22.40 -8.44 -47.30
CA ALA A 90 23.22 -9.59 -46.96
C ALA A 90 22.55 -10.39 -45.83
N PRO A 91 22.51 -11.73 -45.92
CA PRO A 91 21.89 -12.56 -44.89
C PRO A 91 22.56 -12.29 -43.54
N ILE A 92 21.76 -12.21 -42.48
CA ILE A 92 22.28 -12.06 -41.11
C ILE A 92 23.16 -13.28 -40.81
N PRO A 93 24.42 -13.10 -40.38
CA PRO A 93 25.28 -14.20 -39.98
C PRO A 93 24.59 -15.05 -38.91
N VAL A 94 24.72 -16.37 -39.03
CA VAL A 94 24.05 -17.33 -38.13
C VAL A 94 24.42 -17.07 -36.67
N ASP A 95 25.67 -16.70 -36.39
CA ASP A 95 26.16 -16.39 -35.04
C ASP A 95 25.48 -15.16 -34.43
N ALA A 96 25.15 -14.16 -35.25
CA ALA A 96 24.39 -13.00 -34.78
C ALA A 96 22.94 -13.39 -34.41
N MET A 97 22.40 -14.44 -35.01
CA MET A 97 21.04 -14.90 -34.73
C MET A 97 20.91 -15.45 -33.31
N VAL A 98 21.94 -16.11 -32.78
CA VAL A 98 21.96 -16.61 -31.38
C VAL A 98 21.78 -15.44 -30.41
N ASN A 99 22.53 -14.36 -30.61
CA ASN A 99 22.42 -13.15 -29.78
C ASN A 99 21.04 -12.50 -29.90
N VAL A 100 20.46 -12.44 -31.10
CA VAL A 100 19.11 -11.88 -31.29
C VAL A 100 18.06 -12.74 -30.58
N MET A 101 18.16 -14.06 -30.70
CA MET A 101 17.19 -15.01 -30.17
C MET A 101 17.11 -15.00 -28.63
N GLU A 102 18.21 -14.68 -27.92
CA GLU A 102 18.22 -14.53 -26.45
C GLU A 102 17.24 -13.45 -25.94
N PHE A 103 16.98 -12.41 -26.74
CA PHE A 103 16.11 -11.28 -26.33
C PHE A 103 14.67 -11.40 -26.85
N LEU A 104 14.37 -12.39 -27.68
CA LEU A 104 13.05 -12.53 -28.26
C LEU A 104 12.02 -12.94 -27.21
N PRO A 105 10.75 -12.46 -27.30
CA PRO A 105 9.66 -12.99 -26.51
C PRO A 105 9.46 -14.50 -26.76
N PRO A 106 8.95 -15.27 -25.79
CA PRO A 106 8.82 -16.73 -25.94
C PRO A 106 8.06 -17.15 -27.19
N ARG A 107 7.06 -16.37 -27.61
CA ARG A 107 6.28 -16.66 -28.82
C ARG A 107 7.08 -16.47 -30.11
N SER A 108 7.88 -15.41 -30.17
CA SER A 108 8.75 -15.14 -31.31
C SER A 108 9.87 -16.17 -31.38
N LEU A 109 10.50 -16.49 -30.24
CA LEU A 109 11.50 -17.54 -30.13
C LEU A 109 10.95 -18.90 -30.60
N TYR A 110 9.72 -19.25 -30.21
CA TYR A 110 9.05 -20.47 -30.67
C TYR A 110 8.79 -20.48 -32.17
N ASN A 111 8.32 -19.38 -32.74
CA ASN A 111 8.07 -19.30 -34.17
C ASN A 111 9.38 -19.46 -34.97
N ILE A 112 10.48 -18.85 -34.53
CA ILE A 112 11.80 -19.00 -35.16
C ILE A 112 12.31 -20.44 -35.04
N ALA A 113 12.16 -21.07 -33.87
CA ALA A 113 12.53 -22.47 -33.67
C ALA A 113 11.79 -23.44 -34.60
N LEU A 114 10.64 -23.03 -35.15
CA LEU A 114 9.84 -23.83 -36.08
C LEU A 114 10.15 -23.57 -37.55
N THR A 115 10.94 -22.55 -37.91
CA THR A 115 11.20 -22.24 -39.33
C THR A 115 12.16 -23.22 -40.00
N CYS A 116 13.20 -23.69 -39.31
CA CYS A 116 14.10 -24.72 -39.84
C CYS A 116 14.79 -25.55 -38.72
N LYS A 117 15.38 -26.70 -39.09
CA LYS A 117 16.04 -27.61 -38.15
C LYS A 117 17.26 -26.97 -37.46
N SER A 118 18.08 -26.22 -38.19
CA SER A 118 19.27 -25.57 -37.62
C SER A 118 18.91 -24.52 -36.56
N LEU A 119 17.90 -23.66 -36.82
CA LEU A 119 17.44 -22.67 -35.83
C LEU A 119 16.78 -23.33 -34.62
N ARG A 120 16.17 -24.50 -34.81
CA ARG A 120 15.61 -25.31 -33.72
C ARG A 120 16.71 -25.83 -32.80
N GLU A 121 17.81 -26.32 -33.37
CA GLU A 121 18.98 -26.85 -32.63
C GLU A 121 19.75 -25.74 -31.90
N MET A 122 19.65 -24.49 -32.34
CA MET A 122 20.23 -23.33 -31.66
C MET A 122 19.47 -22.89 -30.39
N VAL A 123 18.25 -23.39 -30.16
CA VAL A 123 17.48 -23.02 -28.95
C VAL A 123 18.04 -23.77 -27.75
N THR A 124 18.60 -23.02 -26.81
CA THR A 124 19.12 -23.55 -25.54
C THR A 124 18.14 -23.39 -24.38
N THR A 125 18.32 -24.16 -23.31
CA THR A 125 17.58 -23.99 -22.04
C THR A 125 17.71 -22.55 -21.54
N LYS A 126 18.93 -22.02 -21.59
CA LYS A 126 19.27 -20.66 -21.18
C LYS A 126 18.37 -19.62 -21.86
N MET A 127 18.28 -19.65 -23.19
CA MET A 127 17.50 -18.70 -23.99
C MET A 127 16.01 -18.72 -23.62
N VAL A 128 15.44 -19.91 -23.42
CA VAL A 128 14.01 -20.07 -23.13
C VAL A 128 13.68 -19.54 -21.73
N VAL A 129 14.50 -19.89 -20.72
CA VAL A 129 14.30 -19.42 -19.35
C VAL A 129 14.48 -17.91 -19.27
N GLN A 130 15.52 -17.36 -19.89
CA GLN A 130 15.75 -15.92 -19.95
C GLN A 130 14.60 -15.17 -20.62
N SER A 131 14.20 -15.63 -21.81
CA SER A 131 13.07 -15.08 -22.54
C SER A 131 11.79 -15.09 -21.70
N ALA A 132 11.47 -16.20 -21.03
CA ALA A 132 10.26 -16.32 -20.22
C ALA A 132 10.27 -15.39 -18.99
N LEU A 133 11.41 -15.24 -18.33
CA LEU A 133 11.55 -14.41 -17.13
C LEU A 133 11.61 -12.91 -17.45
N ILE A 134 12.40 -12.50 -18.45
CA ILE A 134 12.54 -11.10 -18.87
C ILE A 134 11.20 -10.52 -19.34
N HIS A 135 10.44 -11.29 -20.12
CA HIS A 135 9.15 -10.84 -20.66
C HIS A 135 7.99 -11.00 -19.66
N GLY A 136 8.19 -11.69 -18.54
CA GLY A 136 7.24 -11.80 -17.44
C GLY A 136 5.95 -12.57 -17.78
N GLY A 137 4.89 -12.31 -17.01
CA GLY A 137 3.55 -12.87 -17.23
C GLY A 137 3.43 -14.38 -16.98
N ASN A 138 2.62 -15.04 -17.80
CA ASN A 138 2.35 -16.48 -17.75
C ASN A 138 3.58 -17.38 -18.01
N PRO A 139 4.47 -17.06 -18.97
CA PRO A 139 5.73 -17.78 -19.17
C PRO A 139 6.61 -17.77 -17.91
N SER A 140 6.82 -16.60 -17.31
CA SER A 140 7.61 -16.45 -16.07
C SER A 140 7.04 -17.31 -14.93
N LYS A 141 5.71 -17.24 -14.70
CA LYS A 141 5.03 -18.11 -13.72
C LYS A 141 5.30 -19.59 -13.97
N SER A 142 5.22 -20.03 -15.23
CA SER A 142 5.50 -21.42 -15.60
C SER A 142 6.93 -21.83 -15.28
N MET A 143 7.91 -20.95 -15.53
CA MET A 143 9.31 -21.21 -15.18
C MET A 143 9.53 -21.24 -13.66
N THR A 144 8.84 -20.42 -12.88
CA THR A 144 8.90 -20.47 -11.41
C THR A 144 8.37 -21.79 -10.87
N GLU A 145 7.24 -22.28 -11.38
CA GLU A 145 6.68 -23.57 -10.99
C GLU A 145 7.61 -24.73 -11.38
N LEU A 146 8.19 -24.67 -12.58
CA LEU A 146 9.18 -25.64 -13.02
C LEU A 146 10.45 -25.58 -12.16
N HIS A 147 10.93 -24.40 -11.79
CA HIS A 147 12.11 -24.24 -10.94
C HIS A 147 11.96 -24.93 -9.59
N SER A 148 10.79 -24.86 -8.95
CA SER A 148 10.54 -25.61 -7.72
C SER A 148 10.74 -27.12 -7.92
N LEU A 149 10.31 -27.65 -9.07
CA LEU A 149 10.39 -29.08 -9.38
C LEU A 149 11.80 -29.51 -9.82
N MET A 150 12.46 -28.66 -10.60
CA MET A 150 13.84 -28.84 -11.09
C MET A 150 14.85 -28.75 -9.96
N ARG A 151 14.69 -27.81 -9.02
CA ARG A 151 15.54 -27.68 -7.82
C ARG A 151 15.46 -28.91 -6.92
N ASN A 152 14.28 -29.52 -6.87
CA ASN A 152 14.03 -30.74 -6.11
C ASN A 152 14.40 -32.02 -6.88
N HIS A 153 14.85 -31.89 -8.13
CA HIS A 153 15.15 -33.01 -9.05
C HIS A 153 13.99 -34.02 -9.15
N SER A 154 12.76 -33.50 -9.14
CA SER A 154 11.53 -34.28 -8.92
C SER A 154 10.70 -34.53 -10.19
N ILE A 155 11.15 -34.00 -11.32
CA ILE A 155 10.56 -34.17 -12.65
C ILE A 155 11.63 -34.58 -13.66
N HIS A 156 11.24 -35.16 -14.79
CA HIS A 156 12.17 -35.31 -15.91
C HIS A 156 12.59 -33.94 -16.45
N VAL A 157 13.88 -33.78 -16.76
CA VAL A 157 14.46 -32.53 -17.28
C VAL A 157 13.84 -32.21 -18.65
N PRO A 158 13.08 -31.11 -18.80
CA PRO A 158 12.45 -30.80 -20.07
C PRO A 158 13.46 -30.30 -21.10
N SER A 159 13.37 -30.76 -22.35
CA SER A 159 14.19 -30.26 -23.46
C SER A 159 13.95 -28.75 -23.72
N PRO A 160 14.88 -28.02 -24.36
CA PRO A 160 14.67 -26.60 -24.68
C PRO A 160 13.38 -26.34 -25.45
N LEU A 161 13.02 -27.21 -26.40
CA LEU A 161 11.77 -27.11 -27.16
C LEU A 161 10.54 -27.41 -26.31
N ARG A 162 10.66 -28.31 -25.34
CA ARG A 162 9.61 -28.59 -24.38
C ARG A 162 9.40 -27.40 -23.44
N LEU A 163 10.46 -26.83 -22.87
CA LEU A 163 10.40 -25.59 -22.10
C LEU A 163 9.75 -24.46 -22.89
N LEU A 164 10.07 -24.34 -24.19
CA LEU A 164 9.50 -23.30 -25.03
C LEU A 164 8.01 -23.52 -25.32
N ARG A 165 7.58 -24.78 -25.47
CA ARG A 165 6.16 -25.15 -25.52
C ARG A 165 5.46 -24.83 -24.21
N LEU A 166 6.09 -25.11 -23.07
CA LEU A 166 5.56 -24.76 -21.75
C LEU A 166 5.48 -23.24 -21.56
N ALA A 167 6.48 -22.47 -21.99
CA ALA A 167 6.44 -21.01 -21.95
C ALA A 167 5.29 -20.42 -22.77
N ASN A 168 4.87 -21.10 -23.85
CA ASN A 168 3.82 -20.65 -24.76
C ASN A 168 2.46 -21.34 -24.57
N GLY A 169 2.36 -22.27 -23.62
CA GLY A 169 1.18 -23.09 -23.40
C GLY A 169 -0.06 -22.27 -23.05
N LYS A 170 -1.19 -22.61 -23.67
CA LYS A 170 -2.50 -21.98 -23.40
C LYS A 170 -3.63 -22.96 -23.14
N ARG A 171 -3.36 -24.25 -23.32
CA ARG A 171 -4.37 -25.32 -23.25
C ARG A 171 -3.82 -26.47 -22.44
N CYS A 172 -4.72 -27.14 -21.74
CA CYS A 172 -4.43 -28.35 -21.01
C CYS A 172 -3.87 -29.41 -21.98
N GLU A 173 -2.71 -29.98 -21.68
CA GLU A 173 -2.06 -30.97 -22.53
C GLU A 173 -2.83 -32.31 -22.61
N PHE A 174 -3.77 -32.50 -21.70
CA PHE A 174 -4.52 -33.75 -21.57
C PHE A 174 -5.85 -33.70 -22.32
N CYS A 175 -6.67 -32.66 -22.07
CA CYS A 175 -7.96 -32.54 -22.76
C CYS A 175 -7.90 -31.68 -24.01
N LEU A 176 -6.83 -30.91 -24.22
CA LEU A 176 -6.62 -29.96 -25.32
C LEU A 176 -7.75 -28.94 -25.52
N THR A 177 -8.69 -28.87 -24.58
CA THR A 177 -9.95 -28.12 -24.67
C THR A 177 -9.96 -26.98 -23.65
N SER A 178 -9.65 -27.31 -22.39
CA SER A 178 -9.65 -26.33 -21.31
C SER A 178 -8.46 -25.41 -21.42
N GLY A 179 -8.71 -24.10 -21.29
CA GLY A 179 -7.66 -23.10 -21.18
C GLY A 179 -6.85 -23.27 -19.88
N THR A 180 -5.53 -23.14 -20.00
CA THR A 180 -4.60 -23.18 -18.87
C THR A 180 -3.48 -22.20 -19.18
N ASN A 181 -3.17 -21.33 -18.24
CA ASN A 181 -2.30 -20.19 -18.48
C ASN A 181 -0.87 -20.37 -17.96
N HIS A 182 -0.61 -21.39 -17.14
CA HIS A 182 0.73 -21.70 -16.65
C HIS A 182 0.83 -23.18 -16.32
N VAL A 183 2.05 -23.66 -16.18
CA VAL A 183 2.36 -24.99 -15.62
C VAL A 183 1.68 -25.12 -14.26
N ARG A 184 0.98 -26.24 -14.03
CA ARG A 184 0.32 -26.48 -12.75
C ARG A 184 1.38 -26.77 -11.68
N PRO A 185 1.28 -26.15 -10.48
CA PRO A 185 2.19 -26.45 -9.38
C PRO A 185 2.26 -27.95 -9.11
N GLY A 186 3.45 -28.47 -8.86
CA GLY A 186 3.65 -29.89 -8.53
C GLY A 186 3.58 -30.89 -9.70
N LEU A 187 3.17 -30.47 -10.91
CA LEU A 187 2.94 -31.41 -12.02
C LEU A 187 3.89 -31.25 -13.21
N GLY A 188 4.56 -30.10 -13.37
CA GLY A 188 5.49 -29.86 -14.49
C GLY A 188 4.85 -29.79 -15.88
N VAL A 189 3.52 -29.67 -15.96
CA VAL A 189 2.74 -29.68 -17.22
C VAL A 189 1.55 -28.71 -17.16
N PHE A 190 0.98 -28.35 -18.31
CA PHE A 190 -0.30 -27.63 -18.37
C PHE A 190 -1.47 -28.59 -18.13
N ALA A 191 -2.06 -28.51 -16.94
CA ALA A 191 -3.20 -29.34 -16.55
C ALA A 191 -4.37 -28.48 -16.05
N CYS A 192 -5.55 -28.66 -16.64
CA CYS A 192 -6.77 -28.06 -16.09
C CYS A 192 -7.26 -28.84 -14.86
N TRP A 193 -7.95 -28.16 -13.96
CA TRP A 193 -8.43 -28.77 -12.70
C TRP A 193 -9.30 -30.01 -12.91
N ASN A 194 -10.10 -30.04 -13.97
CA ASN A 194 -10.93 -31.19 -14.29
C ASN A 194 -10.09 -32.43 -14.63
N CYS A 195 -9.00 -32.26 -15.40
CA CYS A 195 -8.07 -33.35 -15.71
C CYS A 195 -7.32 -33.83 -14.46
N VAL A 196 -6.94 -32.91 -13.57
CA VAL A 196 -6.30 -33.23 -12.29
C VAL A 196 -7.25 -34.01 -11.37
N VAL A 197 -8.42 -33.46 -11.05
CA VAL A 197 -9.29 -34.01 -9.99
C VAL A 197 -10.22 -35.10 -10.48
N SER A 198 -10.85 -34.89 -11.63
CA SER A 198 -12.07 -35.65 -11.94
C SER A 198 -11.74 -37.00 -12.58
N GLY A 199 -10.62 -37.11 -13.31
CA GLY A 199 -10.37 -38.26 -14.19
C GLY A 199 -11.49 -38.51 -15.21
N LYS A 200 -12.54 -37.66 -15.24
CA LYS A 200 -13.65 -37.73 -16.18
C LYS A 200 -13.05 -37.29 -17.50
N GLN A 201 -12.71 -38.29 -18.32
CA GLN A 201 -12.35 -38.11 -19.71
C GLN A 201 -13.27 -37.04 -20.28
N GLY A 202 -12.67 -35.94 -20.79
CA GLY A 202 -13.38 -35.17 -21.79
C GLY A 202 -13.89 -36.16 -22.84
N ARG A 203 -15.11 -35.95 -23.35
CA ARG A 203 -15.84 -36.82 -24.29
C ARG A 203 -15.08 -37.18 -25.60
N TRP A 204 -13.78 -36.93 -25.71
CA TRP A 204 -12.94 -37.20 -26.87
C TRP A 204 -12.83 -38.70 -27.22
N ASN A 205 -13.04 -39.63 -26.29
CA ASN A 205 -13.06 -41.07 -26.59
C ASN A 205 -14.46 -41.68 -26.84
N ARG A 206 -15.54 -40.88 -26.95
CA ARG A 206 -16.85 -41.46 -27.31
C ARG A 206 -17.01 -41.85 -28.78
N GLY A 207 -16.04 -41.53 -29.63
CA GLY A 207 -16.16 -41.70 -31.08
C GLY A 207 -15.72 -43.04 -31.67
N TYR A 208 -14.67 -43.70 -31.14
CA TYR A 208 -13.97 -44.71 -31.96
C TYR A 208 -13.48 -46.00 -31.28
N SER A 209 -13.82 -46.29 -30.03
CA SER A 209 -13.59 -47.65 -29.54
C SER A 209 -14.57 -48.03 -28.43
N ARG A 210 -15.62 -48.78 -28.82
CA ARG A 210 -16.56 -49.40 -27.89
C ARG A 210 -16.05 -50.74 -27.35
N ASN A 211 -14.91 -51.25 -27.84
CA ASN A 211 -14.44 -52.62 -27.56
C ASN A 211 -12.99 -52.73 -27.08
N SER A 212 -12.27 -51.64 -26.83
CA SER A 212 -10.98 -51.70 -26.16
C SER A 212 -11.18 -51.42 -24.68
N GLY A 213 -10.98 -52.41 -23.82
CA GLY A 213 -10.94 -52.30 -22.35
C GLY A 213 -9.74 -51.48 -21.85
N SER A 214 -9.40 -50.38 -22.54
CA SER A 214 -8.34 -49.47 -22.17
C SER A 214 -8.80 -48.64 -20.96
N SER A 215 -8.36 -49.09 -19.79
CA SER A 215 -8.28 -48.34 -18.54
C SER A 215 -8.21 -46.83 -18.80
N SER A 216 -9.24 -46.08 -18.36
CA SER A 216 -9.27 -44.63 -18.53
C SER A 216 -8.18 -44.01 -17.63
N ILE A 217 -7.01 -43.74 -18.19
CA ILE A 217 -5.85 -43.22 -17.47
C ILE A 217 -6.18 -41.82 -16.92
N LYS A 218 -6.37 -41.72 -15.60
CA LYS A 218 -6.56 -40.44 -14.90
C LYS A 218 -5.22 -39.69 -14.90
N LEU A 219 -5.21 -38.35 -14.91
CA LEU A 219 -3.92 -37.64 -14.83
C LEU A 219 -3.33 -37.81 -13.42
N THR A 220 -4.14 -37.47 -12.42
CA THR A 220 -3.78 -37.69 -11.03
C THR A 220 -4.88 -38.42 -10.28
N LYS A 221 -4.48 -39.26 -9.32
CA LYS A 221 -5.41 -39.93 -8.41
C LYS A 221 -5.45 -39.14 -7.11
N ALA A 222 -6.58 -38.50 -6.81
CA ALA A 222 -6.76 -37.83 -5.53
C ALA A 222 -6.79 -38.89 -4.40
N TRP A 223 -5.89 -38.76 -3.44
CA TRP A 223 -5.71 -39.70 -2.33
C TRP A 223 -6.76 -39.52 -1.20
N LYS A 224 -8.05 -39.57 -1.54
CA LYS A 224 -9.13 -39.36 -0.55
C LYS A 224 -9.39 -40.55 0.40
N THR A 225 -9.33 -41.78 -0.09
CA THR A 225 -9.72 -42.98 0.68
C THR A 225 -8.54 -43.77 1.25
N SER A 226 -7.33 -43.61 0.70
CA SER A 226 -6.16 -44.40 1.04
C SER A 226 -5.18 -43.70 2.01
N TRP A 227 -5.33 -42.39 2.26
CA TRP A 227 -4.49 -41.65 3.20
C TRP A 227 -4.49 -42.23 4.63
N VAL A 228 -5.60 -42.85 5.04
CA VAL A 228 -5.70 -43.57 6.34
C VAL A 228 -4.77 -44.79 6.41
N ARG A 229 -4.60 -45.53 5.30
CA ARG A 229 -3.68 -46.68 5.23
C ARG A 229 -2.22 -46.21 5.34
N TYR A 230 -1.90 -45.11 4.66
CA TYR A 230 -0.54 -44.61 4.56
C TYR A 230 -0.09 -43.86 5.83
N ARG A 231 -1.00 -43.13 6.50
CA ARG A 231 -0.69 -42.49 7.79
C ARG A 231 -0.25 -43.50 8.87
N LYS A 232 -0.74 -44.75 8.79
CA LYS A 232 -0.38 -45.81 9.73
C LYS A 232 1.02 -46.39 9.49
N ASN A 233 1.58 -46.26 8.29
CA ASN A 233 2.89 -46.81 7.98
C ASN A 233 3.90 -45.69 7.72
N PRO A 234 4.87 -45.46 8.63
CA PRO A 234 5.81 -44.34 8.56
C PRO A 234 6.65 -44.35 7.27
N ILE A 235 6.84 -45.50 6.62
CA ILE A 235 7.65 -45.57 5.39
C ILE A 235 7.08 -44.73 4.25
N TYR A 236 5.76 -44.67 4.12
CA TYR A 236 5.14 -43.84 3.08
C TYR A 236 5.37 -42.37 3.34
N ARG A 237 5.39 -41.94 4.62
CA ARG A 237 5.76 -40.57 4.96
C ARG A 237 7.18 -40.27 4.51
N THR A 238 8.12 -41.19 4.75
CA THR A 238 9.51 -41.06 4.29
C THR A 238 9.59 -40.91 2.78
N ILE A 239 8.93 -41.79 2.01
CA ILE A 239 8.88 -41.73 0.54
C ILE A 239 8.30 -40.40 0.06
N LEU A 240 7.15 -40.00 0.59
CA LEU A 240 6.43 -38.80 0.15
C LEU A 240 7.12 -37.49 0.55
N SER A 241 7.92 -37.52 1.62
CA SER A 241 8.76 -36.40 2.05
C SER A 241 10.09 -36.30 1.32
N TYR A 242 10.43 -37.31 0.49
CA TYR A 242 11.68 -37.31 -0.24
C TYR A 242 11.66 -36.22 -1.32
N SER A 243 12.75 -35.44 -1.43
CA SER A 243 12.78 -34.25 -2.29
C SER A 243 12.50 -34.55 -3.76
N ARG A 244 12.97 -35.69 -4.28
CA ARG A 244 12.72 -36.10 -5.68
C ARG A 244 11.33 -36.67 -5.94
N VAL A 245 10.50 -36.81 -4.92
CA VAL A 245 9.11 -37.25 -5.05
C VAL A 245 8.22 -36.02 -5.09
N ALA A 246 7.83 -35.59 -6.29
CA ALA A 246 6.92 -34.46 -6.45
C ALA A 246 5.52 -34.84 -5.95
N SER A 247 5.22 -34.52 -4.70
CA SER A 247 3.89 -34.61 -4.13
C SER A 247 3.31 -33.21 -3.97
N ASN A 248 2.08 -33.00 -4.44
CA ASN A 248 1.41 -31.71 -4.25
C ASN A 248 0.24 -31.87 -3.28
N GLU A 249 0.33 -31.14 -2.17
CA GLU A 249 -0.70 -31.04 -1.15
C GLU A 249 -1.72 -29.98 -1.56
N TYR A 250 -2.97 -30.39 -1.79
CA TYR A 250 -4.09 -29.46 -1.86
C TYR A 250 -5.08 -29.77 -0.73
N GLY A 251 -4.96 -29.00 0.35
CA GLY A 251 -5.68 -29.25 1.59
C GLY A 251 -5.23 -30.57 2.22
N THR A 252 -6.16 -31.46 2.52
CA THR A 252 -5.87 -32.78 3.11
C THR A 252 -5.54 -33.86 2.06
N ASN A 253 -5.43 -33.52 0.77
CA ASN A 253 -5.27 -34.49 -0.31
C ASN A 253 -3.93 -34.32 -1.00
N HIS A 254 -3.24 -35.44 -1.21
CA HIS A 254 -2.09 -35.52 -2.10
C HIS A 254 -2.55 -35.92 -3.52
N TYR A 255 -1.90 -35.33 -4.52
CA TYR A 255 -2.13 -35.64 -5.93
C TYR A 255 -0.86 -36.24 -6.53
N PHE A 256 -0.98 -37.45 -7.06
CA PHE A 256 0.08 -38.17 -7.76
C PHE A 256 -0.33 -38.50 -9.16
N TRP A 257 0.64 -38.51 -10.08
CA TRP A 257 0.45 -39.04 -11.42
C TRP A 257 0.04 -40.50 -11.34
N SER A 258 -0.94 -40.94 -12.11
CA SER A 258 -1.34 -42.36 -12.06
C SER A 258 -0.31 -43.25 -12.74
N GLU A 259 0.30 -42.76 -13.82
CA GLU A 259 1.18 -43.48 -14.73
C GLU A 259 2.18 -42.50 -15.34
N HIS A 260 3.36 -42.97 -15.73
CA HIS A 260 4.33 -42.15 -16.46
C HIS A 260 3.76 -41.77 -17.82
N ARG A 261 4.15 -40.59 -18.33
CA ARG A 261 3.78 -40.20 -19.69
C ARG A 261 4.93 -39.62 -20.46
N CYS A 262 4.80 -39.77 -21.78
CA CYS A 262 5.59 -39.05 -22.75
C CYS A 262 4.71 -38.01 -23.45
N ASP A 263 5.34 -36.95 -23.91
CA ASP A 263 4.71 -35.99 -24.80
C ASP A 263 4.68 -36.49 -26.26
N VAL A 264 4.23 -35.62 -27.18
CA VAL A 264 4.16 -35.94 -28.61
C VAL A 264 5.51 -36.21 -29.28
N SER A 265 6.62 -35.82 -28.65
CA SER A 265 7.99 -36.12 -29.10
C SER A 265 8.56 -37.41 -28.49
N GLY A 266 7.80 -38.09 -27.63
CA GLY A 266 8.28 -39.26 -26.89
C GLY A 266 9.10 -38.89 -25.64
N GLU A 267 9.24 -37.61 -25.34
CA GLU A 267 9.98 -37.13 -24.17
C GLU A 267 9.17 -37.38 -22.90
N ARG A 268 9.77 -37.98 -21.86
CA ARG A 268 9.10 -38.18 -20.57
C ARG A 268 8.77 -36.83 -19.95
N VAL A 269 7.55 -36.67 -19.45
CA VAL A 269 7.07 -35.41 -18.85
C VAL A 269 6.50 -35.64 -17.45
N GLY A 270 6.61 -34.60 -16.62
CA GLY A 270 6.05 -34.59 -15.27
C GLY A 270 6.95 -35.24 -14.22
N PRO A 271 6.37 -35.59 -13.05
CA PRO A 271 7.06 -36.20 -11.92
C PRO A 271 7.79 -37.50 -12.25
N LEU A 272 8.91 -37.72 -11.55
CA LEU A 272 9.66 -38.97 -11.63
C LEU A 272 8.91 -40.15 -11.02
N VAL A 273 8.05 -39.89 -10.03
CA VAL A 273 7.34 -40.92 -9.25
C VAL A 273 5.85 -40.80 -9.48
N THR A 274 5.25 -41.90 -9.89
CA THR A 274 3.80 -42.08 -10.06
C THR A 274 3.23 -42.81 -8.85
N TRP A 275 1.92 -42.96 -8.83
CA TRP A 275 1.24 -43.65 -7.75
C TRP A 275 1.65 -45.13 -7.64
N GLY A 276 1.85 -45.83 -8.76
CA GLY A 276 2.30 -47.24 -8.73
C GLY A 276 3.67 -47.38 -8.09
N ASP A 277 4.59 -46.48 -8.47
CA ASP A 277 5.98 -46.50 -8.01
C ASP A 277 6.12 -46.30 -6.49
N VAL A 278 5.16 -45.62 -5.85
CA VAL A 278 5.16 -45.44 -4.38
C VAL A 278 4.93 -46.76 -3.65
N ASP A 279 4.01 -47.59 -4.16
CA ASP A 279 3.77 -48.91 -3.59
C ASP A 279 4.93 -49.87 -3.90
N ASP A 280 5.54 -49.74 -5.10
CA ASP A 280 6.72 -50.52 -5.49
C ASP A 280 7.96 -50.14 -4.67
N LEU A 281 8.19 -48.84 -4.40
CA LEU A 281 9.22 -48.34 -3.49
C LEU A 281 9.07 -48.93 -2.08
N LYS A 282 7.84 -49.01 -1.57
CA LYS A 282 7.57 -49.63 -0.27
C LYS A 282 7.89 -51.14 -0.32
N GLY A 283 7.52 -51.82 -1.40
CA GLY A 283 7.87 -53.23 -1.61
C GLY A 283 9.38 -53.46 -1.65
N TYR A 284 10.10 -52.59 -2.35
CA TYR A 284 11.56 -52.60 -2.42
C TYR A 284 12.20 -52.37 -1.04
N TYR A 285 11.69 -51.43 -0.25
CA TYR A 285 12.14 -51.21 1.12
C TYR A 285 11.96 -52.46 2.00
N ASP A 286 10.82 -53.14 1.91
CA ASP A 286 10.57 -54.36 2.68
C ASP A 286 11.53 -55.49 2.28
N GLN A 287 11.87 -55.60 0.98
CA GLN A 287 12.88 -56.55 0.49
C GLN A 287 14.25 -56.25 1.07
N LEU A 288 14.71 -55.00 1.00
CA LEU A 288 15.98 -54.58 1.59
C LEU A 288 16.03 -54.84 3.09
N LYS A 289 14.94 -54.56 3.81
CA LYS A 289 14.82 -54.82 5.25
C LYS A 289 14.91 -56.31 5.57
N THR A 290 14.26 -57.16 4.77
CA THR A 290 14.30 -58.62 4.95
C THR A 290 15.70 -59.16 4.65
N ALA A 291 16.34 -58.67 3.59
CA ALA A 291 17.72 -59.04 3.23
C ALA A 291 18.73 -58.61 4.32
N ALA A 292 18.58 -57.42 4.89
CA ALA A 292 19.41 -56.96 6.00
C ALA A 292 19.24 -57.83 7.24
N ALA A 293 18.01 -58.17 7.62
CA ALA A 293 17.74 -59.07 8.75
C ALA A 293 18.30 -60.48 8.51
N ALA A 294 18.23 -60.99 7.27
CA ALA A 294 18.83 -62.28 6.91
C ALA A 294 20.37 -62.25 7.00
N LYS A 295 21.01 -61.16 6.55
CA LYS A 295 22.46 -60.96 6.69
C LYS A 295 22.88 -60.86 8.15
N GLU A 296 22.13 -60.15 8.99
CA GLU A 296 22.38 -60.06 10.43
C GLU A 296 22.23 -61.43 11.11
N ALA A 297 21.19 -62.19 10.77
CA ALA A 297 21.01 -63.55 11.29
C ALA A 297 22.12 -64.51 10.83
N ALA A 298 22.54 -64.42 9.57
CA ALA A 298 23.67 -65.19 9.04
C ALA A 298 24.99 -64.83 9.72
N ALA A 299 25.25 -63.54 9.94
CA ALA A 299 26.41 -63.05 10.68
C ALA A 299 26.39 -63.55 12.14
N ALA A 300 25.25 -63.46 12.82
CA ALA A 300 25.08 -63.97 14.18
C ALA A 300 25.37 -65.48 14.26
N ASN A 301 24.89 -66.28 13.30
CA ASN A 301 25.16 -67.72 13.25
C ASN A 301 26.65 -68.01 12.95
N SER A 302 27.28 -67.28 12.03
CA SER A 302 28.71 -67.45 11.72
C SER A 302 29.64 -67.12 12.91
N THR A 303 29.18 -66.26 13.82
CA THR A 303 29.96 -65.90 15.02
C THR A 303 29.93 -67.01 16.08
N VAL A 304 28.93 -67.91 16.04
CA VAL A 304 28.79 -69.03 16.98
C VAL A 304 29.67 -70.22 16.57
N ASP A 305 29.85 -70.47 15.27
CA ASP A 305 30.64 -71.60 14.78
C ASP A 305 32.15 -71.33 14.75
N SER A 306 32.57 -70.06 14.81
CA SER A 306 33.99 -69.70 14.82
C SER A 306 34.68 -69.86 16.18
N ALA A 307 34.00 -70.40 17.20
CA ALA A 307 34.55 -70.66 18.53
C ALA A 307 34.97 -72.12 18.79
N THR A 308 34.82 -73.05 17.85
CA THR A 308 35.03 -74.50 18.16
C THR A 308 36.00 -75.27 17.27
N THR A 309 36.65 -74.68 16.27
CA THR A 309 37.55 -75.48 15.41
C THR A 309 38.80 -74.75 14.95
N SER A 310 39.81 -74.79 15.81
CA SER A 310 41.22 -74.74 15.41
C SER A 310 41.63 -76.15 14.94
N ASN A 311 41.82 -76.34 13.63
CA ASN A 311 42.87 -77.17 13.01
C ASN A 311 42.45 -77.78 11.66
N VAL A 312 43.45 -77.85 10.77
CA VAL A 312 43.61 -78.69 9.57
C VAL A 312 43.40 -78.00 8.21
N ALA A 313 44.53 -77.56 7.66
CA ALA A 313 45.11 -77.83 6.33
C ALA A 313 44.31 -77.67 5.01
N ALA A 314 44.78 -76.69 4.23
CA ALA A 314 45.37 -76.75 2.87
C ALA A 314 44.59 -77.28 1.64
N ALA A 315 44.72 -76.48 0.57
CA ALA A 315 44.44 -76.70 -0.87
C ALA A 315 42.94 -76.78 -1.24
N ASP A 316 42.44 -76.33 -2.38
CA ASP A 316 43.01 -76.09 -3.71
C ASP A 316 42.12 -75.07 -4.49
N ASN A 317 42.67 -74.53 -5.57
CA ASN A 317 42.14 -73.50 -6.47
C ASN A 317 40.77 -73.80 -7.10
N GLY A 318 39.92 -72.77 -7.17
CA GLY A 318 38.74 -72.71 -8.03
C GLY A 318 38.44 -71.27 -8.42
N ASN A 319 38.80 -70.91 -9.65
CA ASN A 319 38.64 -69.59 -10.24
C ASN A 319 37.22 -69.44 -10.80
N ASP A 320 36.26 -69.10 -9.95
CA ASP A 320 34.89 -68.79 -10.35
C ASP A 320 34.71 -67.26 -10.43
N ASN A 321 34.33 -66.78 -11.61
CA ASN A 321 33.87 -65.41 -11.84
C ASN A 321 32.56 -65.20 -11.06
N GLU A 322 32.68 -64.89 -9.77
CA GLU A 322 31.61 -64.29 -9.01
C GLU A 322 31.32 -62.92 -9.63
N GLU A 323 30.22 -62.82 -10.37
CA GLU A 323 29.63 -61.52 -10.70
C GLU A 323 29.44 -60.80 -9.36
N GLU A 324 30.29 -59.82 -9.07
CA GLU A 324 30.23 -59.00 -7.86
C GLU A 324 28.80 -58.46 -7.71
N GLU A 325 28.02 -59.14 -6.86
CA GLU A 325 26.66 -58.76 -6.55
C GLU A 325 26.74 -57.44 -5.79
N GLU A 326 26.59 -56.34 -6.55
CA GLU A 326 26.67 -54.96 -6.09
C GLU A 326 25.94 -54.83 -4.75
N ALA A 327 26.73 -54.66 -3.67
CA ALA A 327 26.23 -54.78 -2.31
C ALA A 327 25.02 -53.85 -2.11
N ALA A 328 23.91 -54.43 -1.65
CA ALA A 328 22.66 -53.70 -1.46
C ALA A 328 22.88 -52.39 -0.70
N PRO A 329 22.31 -51.26 -1.16
CA PRO A 329 22.54 -49.95 -0.58
C PRO A 329 22.09 -49.91 0.89
N SER A 330 22.76 -49.06 1.69
CA SER A 330 22.43 -48.90 3.11
C SER A 330 20.97 -48.47 3.29
N LEU A 331 20.29 -49.01 4.31
CA LEU A 331 18.91 -48.66 4.64
C LEU A 331 18.78 -47.25 5.26
N SER A 332 19.87 -46.53 5.45
CA SER A 332 19.89 -45.24 6.14
C SER A 332 19.65 -44.07 5.17
N ASN A 333 19.03 -43.00 5.67
CA ASN A 333 18.96 -41.66 5.02
C ASN A 333 18.27 -41.55 3.64
N GLY A 334 17.53 -42.55 3.18
CA GLY A 334 16.79 -42.47 1.91
C GLY A 334 17.66 -42.71 0.67
N GLU A 335 18.88 -43.19 0.83
CA GLU A 335 19.77 -43.61 -0.28
C GLU A 335 19.12 -44.70 -1.13
N TRP A 336 18.38 -45.61 -0.50
CA TRP A 336 17.61 -46.65 -1.19
C TRP A 336 16.53 -46.07 -2.12
N ILE A 337 15.96 -44.90 -1.79
CA ILE A 337 15.00 -44.20 -2.66
C ILE A 337 15.76 -43.71 -3.89
N GLU A 338 16.89 -43.01 -3.69
CA GLU A 338 17.69 -42.49 -4.81
C GLU A 338 18.17 -43.59 -5.74
N TYR A 339 18.61 -44.72 -5.18
CA TYR A 339 19.02 -45.90 -5.92
C TYR A 339 17.86 -46.44 -6.76
N TYR A 340 16.68 -46.62 -6.16
CA TYR A 340 15.49 -47.08 -6.89
C TYR A 340 15.09 -46.09 -7.99
N LEU A 341 15.07 -44.78 -7.70
CA LEU A 341 14.73 -43.76 -8.70
C LEU A 341 15.69 -43.82 -9.89
N THR A 342 16.98 -43.98 -9.63
CA THR A 342 18.01 -44.02 -10.67
C THR A 342 17.96 -45.33 -11.46
N LYS A 343 17.97 -46.48 -10.77
CA LYS A 343 18.06 -47.81 -11.39
C LYS A 343 16.75 -48.28 -12.00
N ASN A 344 15.62 -48.07 -11.31
CA ASN A 344 14.32 -48.59 -11.74
C ASN A 344 13.51 -47.57 -12.56
N LEU A 345 13.58 -46.29 -12.20
CA LEU A 345 12.78 -45.25 -12.87
C LEU A 345 13.57 -44.40 -13.89
N ASN A 346 14.86 -44.69 -14.09
CA ASN A 346 15.76 -43.93 -14.97
C ASN A 346 15.73 -42.42 -14.66
N ALA A 347 15.75 -42.08 -13.38
CA ALA A 347 15.78 -40.69 -12.94
C ALA A 347 17.05 -39.99 -13.48
N PRO A 348 16.93 -38.79 -14.09
CA PRO A 348 18.09 -38.08 -14.61
C PRO A 348 19.11 -37.76 -13.49
N PRO A 349 20.42 -37.80 -13.79
CA PRO A 349 21.46 -37.30 -12.89
C PRO A 349 21.20 -35.85 -12.45
N LYS A 350 21.64 -35.47 -11.25
CA LYS A 350 21.37 -34.14 -10.68
C LYS A 350 22.04 -33.01 -11.47
N GLU A 351 23.15 -33.33 -12.13
CA GLU A 351 23.94 -32.44 -12.98
C GLU A 351 23.11 -31.94 -14.16
N ASN A 352 22.18 -32.76 -14.67
CA ASN A 352 21.32 -32.38 -15.80
C ASN A 352 20.32 -31.25 -15.46
N TYR A 353 20.13 -30.93 -14.17
CA TYR A 353 19.25 -29.83 -13.74
C TYR A 353 20.00 -28.51 -13.54
N ALA A 354 21.35 -28.55 -13.51
CA ALA A 354 22.18 -27.40 -13.17
C ALA A 354 21.98 -26.24 -14.15
N GLU A 355 22.00 -26.49 -15.47
CA GLU A 355 21.83 -25.46 -16.50
C GLU A 355 20.53 -24.65 -16.29
N PHE A 356 19.41 -25.33 -16.03
CA PHE A 356 18.13 -24.69 -15.78
C PHE A 356 18.15 -23.88 -14.48
N ASN A 357 18.59 -24.50 -13.38
CA ASN A 357 18.55 -23.89 -12.04
C ASN A 357 19.48 -22.67 -11.94
N GLU A 358 20.68 -22.75 -12.50
CA GLU A 358 21.64 -21.65 -12.58
C GLU A 358 21.10 -20.53 -13.46
N THR A 359 20.60 -20.84 -14.66
CA THR A 359 20.01 -19.82 -15.54
C THR A 359 18.85 -19.10 -14.85
N PHE A 360 17.94 -19.87 -14.24
CA PHE A 360 16.78 -19.31 -13.54
C PHE A 360 17.23 -18.34 -12.45
N THR A 361 18.15 -18.79 -11.58
CA THR A 361 18.66 -17.99 -10.45
C THR A 361 19.36 -16.72 -10.94
N ASN A 362 20.27 -16.84 -11.90
CA ASN A 362 21.01 -15.72 -12.48
C ASN A 362 20.07 -14.70 -13.13
N THR A 363 19.04 -15.17 -13.83
CA THR A 363 18.09 -14.29 -14.52
C THR A 363 17.19 -13.55 -13.54
N VAL A 364 16.71 -14.21 -12.47
CA VAL A 364 15.93 -13.56 -11.42
C VAL A 364 16.76 -12.48 -10.72
N GLN A 365 18.00 -12.79 -10.33
CA GLN A 365 18.91 -11.82 -9.73
C GLN A 365 19.21 -10.62 -10.64
N MET A 366 19.41 -10.87 -11.95
CA MET A 366 19.60 -9.82 -12.93
C MET A 366 18.35 -8.93 -13.07
N ALA A 367 17.15 -9.51 -13.11
CA ALA A 367 15.90 -8.79 -13.17
C ALA A 367 15.68 -7.91 -11.92
N ASP A 368 15.97 -8.44 -10.73
CA ASP A 368 15.90 -7.71 -9.47
C ASP A 368 16.89 -6.53 -9.41
N ARG A 369 18.11 -6.72 -9.93
CA ARG A 369 19.09 -5.64 -10.06
C ARG A 369 18.58 -4.52 -10.97
N ILE A 370 18.12 -4.87 -12.18
CA ILE A 370 17.59 -3.89 -13.14
C ILE A 370 16.35 -3.16 -12.57
N SER A 371 15.51 -3.86 -11.82
CA SER A 371 14.34 -3.25 -11.17
C SER A 371 14.76 -2.21 -10.12
N ARG A 372 15.76 -2.52 -9.28
CA ARG A 372 16.32 -1.57 -8.30
C ARG A 372 16.95 -0.35 -8.98
N GLU A 373 17.80 -0.55 -9.98
CA GLU A 373 18.41 0.54 -10.77
C GLU A 373 17.35 1.46 -11.39
N ARG A 374 16.23 0.90 -11.88
CA ARG A 374 15.12 1.70 -12.43
C ARG A 374 14.38 2.50 -11.36
N GLU A 375 14.14 1.94 -10.18
CA GLU A 375 13.48 2.66 -9.09
C GLU A 375 14.38 3.76 -8.51
N GLU A 376 15.68 3.51 -8.39
CA GLU A 376 16.68 4.52 -8.02
C GLU A 376 16.73 5.66 -9.03
N LEU A 377 16.76 5.35 -10.33
CA LEU A 377 16.70 6.37 -11.39
C LEU A 377 15.39 7.17 -11.36
N LYS A 378 14.25 6.52 -11.09
CA LYS A 378 12.96 7.21 -10.90
C LYS A 378 12.95 8.08 -9.66
N LYS A 379 13.59 7.66 -8.57
CA LYS A 379 13.73 8.43 -7.34
C LYS A 379 14.58 9.68 -7.58
N SER A 380 15.80 9.51 -8.13
CA SER A 380 16.66 10.63 -8.51
C SER A 380 15.94 11.63 -9.43
N LYS A 381 15.24 11.18 -10.48
CA LYS A 381 14.46 12.07 -11.35
C LYS A 381 13.33 12.82 -10.63
N ARG A 382 12.73 12.22 -9.59
CA ARG A 382 11.70 12.89 -8.77
C ARG A 382 12.35 13.94 -7.87
N ASP A 383 13.46 13.60 -7.23
CA ASP A 383 14.20 14.49 -6.34
C ASP A 383 14.73 15.71 -7.13
N ASP A 384 15.32 15.50 -8.30
CA ASP A 384 15.77 16.58 -9.21
C ASP A 384 14.62 17.50 -9.62
N LYS A 385 13.45 16.93 -9.93
CA LYS A 385 12.25 17.69 -10.29
C LYS A 385 11.73 18.51 -9.10
N MET A 386 11.78 17.95 -7.90
CA MET A 386 11.36 18.63 -6.68
C MET A 386 12.32 19.77 -6.33
N GLN A 387 13.63 19.54 -6.41
CA GLN A 387 14.65 20.56 -6.21
C GLN A 387 14.49 21.70 -7.22
N THR A 388 14.37 21.38 -8.51
CA THR A 388 14.12 22.38 -9.57
C THR A 388 12.85 23.21 -9.31
N LYS A 389 11.81 22.63 -8.69
CA LYS A 389 10.60 23.37 -8.31
C LYS A 389 10.89 24.33 -7.16
N VAL A 390 11.60 23.87 -6.14
CA VAL A 390 12.02 24.70 -4.99
C VAL A 390 12.87 25.87 -5.46
N ASP A 391 13.92 25.62 -6.26
CA ASP A 391 14.81 26.68 -6.76
C ASP A 391 14.04 27.75 -7.56
N LYS A 392 13.03 27.34 -8.34
CA LYS A 392 12.15 28.27 -9.05
C LYS A 392 11.27 29.10 -8.12
N VAL A 393 10.76 28.50 -7.05
CA VAL A 393 9.94 29.23 -6.07
C VAL A 393 10.81 30.18 -5.26
N GLU A 394 11.99 29.76 -4.81
CA GLU A 394 12.95 30.65 -4.13
C GLU A 394 13.26 31.87 -4.99
N LYS A 395 13.58 31.65 -6.27
CA LYS A 395 13.78 32.76 -7.22
C LYS A 395 12.55 33.68 -7.36
N ILE A 396 11.33 33.12 -7.43
CA ILE A 396 10.11 33.93 -7.49
C ILE A 396 9.95 34.77 -6.22
N LEU A 397 10.22 34.19 -5.05
CA LEU A 397 10.13 34.89 -3.77
C LEU A 397 11.19 35.98 -3.66
N ASP A 398 12.42 35.73 -4.10
CA ASP A 398 13.49 36.73 -4.13
C ASP A 398 13.18 37.89 -5.08
N ASP A 399 12.71 37.59 -6.29
CA ASP A 399 12.30 38.60 -7.28
C ASP A 399 11.10 39.43 -6.76
N LEU A 400 10.14 38.79 -6.09
CA LEU A 400 8.98 39.46 -5.50
C LEU A 400 9.37 40.31 -4.29
N LYS A 401 10.27 39.82 -3.45
CA LYS A 401 10.83 40.53 -2.29
C LYS A 401 11.48 41.86 -2.71
N ALA A 402 12.20 41.88 -3.82
CA ALA A 402 12.79 43.11 -4.36
C ALA A 402 11.75 44.17 -4.80
N LEU A 403 10.50 43.79 -5.05
CA LEU A 403 9.41 44.69 -5.45
C LEU A 403 8.52 45.16 -4.29
N ILE A 404 8.67 44.56 -3.11
CA ILE A 404 7.91 44.93 -1.91
C ILE A 404 8.59 46.09 -1.19
N ASN A 405 7.79 47.04 -0.70
CA ASN A 405 8.26 48.22 0.01
C ASN A 405 8.79 47.87 1.41
N GLU A 406 9.81 48.59 1.86
CA GLU A 406 10.25 48.57 3.26
C GLU A 406 9.24 49.31 4.13
N PRO A 407 9.10 48.97 5.44
CA PRO A 407 9.90 48.01 6.21
C PRO A 407 9.44 46.53 6.16
N PHE A 408 8.36 46.20 5.45
CA PHE A 408 7.68 44.89 5.57
C PHE A 408 8.29 43.78 4.74
N ARG A 409 9.24 44.11 3.88
CA ARG A 409 9.79 43.22 2.87
C ARG A 409 10.25 41.88 3.44
N GLU A 410 11.06 41.92 4.50
CA GLU A 410 11.62 40.71 5.12
C GLU A 410 10.54 39.82 5.72
N ARG A 411 9.59 40.42 6.44
CA ARG A 411 8.56 39.69 7.17
C ARG A 411 7.49 39.12 6.25
N ALA A 412 7.02 39.91 5.28
CA ALA A 412 6.01 39.51 4.31
C ALA A 412 6.47 38.31 3.45
N MET A 413 7.77 38.22 3.16
CA MET A 413 8.36 37.19 2.30
C MET A 413 9.00 36.03 3.07
N LYS A 414 8.88 35.99 4.40
CA LYS A 414 9.47 34.93 5.21
C LYS A 414 8.80 33.58 4.92
N ALA A 415 9.57 32.65 4.36
CA ALA A 415 9.08 31.37 3.88
C ALA A 415 9.65 30.19 4.69
N TYR A 416 8.85 29.12 4.82
CA TYR A 416 9.23 27.89 5.51
C TYR A 416 8.71 26.64 4.78
N GLY A 417 9.10 25.44 5.24
CA GLY A 417 8.57 24.17 4.76
C GLY A 417 9.31 23.50 3.60
N LYS A 418 10.37 24.11 3.06
CA LYS A 418 11.24 23.52 2.00
C LYS A 418 11.70 22.11 2.33
N GLU A 419 12.24 21.90 3.52
CA GLU A 419 12.73 20.57 3.95
C GLU A 419 11.61 19.52 4.03
N LYS A 420 10.45 19.91 4.57
CA LYS A 420 9.28 19.02 4.68
C LYS A 420 8.81 18.60 3.29
N TYR A 421 8.82 19.51 2.33
CA TYR A 421 8.49 19.19 0.94
C TYR A 421 9.47 18.20 0.34
N LEU A 422 10.78 18.46 0.41
CA LEU A 422 11.83 17.57 -0.12
C LEU A 422 11.77 16.16 0.49
N LYS A 423 11.48 16.05 1.79
CA LYS A 423 11.31 14.76 2.48
C LYS A 423 10.03 14.01 2.09
N SER A 424 8.97 14.71 1.68
CA SER A 424 7.65 14.09 1.41
C SER A 424 7.57 13.27 0.11
N GLY A 425 8.42 13.57 -0.89
CA GLY A 425 8.33 12.96 -2.22
C GLY A 425 7.07 13.30 -3.03
N MET A 426 6.20 14.20 -2.54
CA MET A 426 4.91 14.54 -3.17
C MET A 426 4.99 15.82 -4.00
N SER A 427 5.13 15.67 -5.32
CA SER A 427 5.31 16.83 -6.22
C SER A 427 4.10 17.77 -6.39
N SER A 428 2.89 17.31 -6.01
CA SER A 428 1.63 18.07 -6.12
C SER A 428 1.46 19.14 -5.06
N ASN A 429 2.14 18.99 -3.92
CA ASN A 429 1.96 19.89 -2.78
C ASN A 429 2.67 21.23 -3.02
N GLN A 430 2.24 22.23 -2.27
CA GLN A 430 2.94 23.50 -2.16
C GLN A 430 4.33 23.24 -1.56
N CYS A 431 5.40 23.72 -2.19
CA CYS A 431 6.76 23.40 -1.76
C CYS A 431 7.30 24.29 -0.64
N MET A 432 6.70 25.46 -0.44
CA MET A 432 7.04 26.43 0.59
C MET A 432 5.78 27.15 1.04
N PHE A 433 5.71 27.55 2.31
CA PHE A 433 4.62 28.34 2.88
C PHE A 433 5.17 29.68 3.35
N LEU A 434 4.37 30.75 3.30
CA LEU A 434 4.75 32.05 3.84
C LEU A 434 4.15 32.25 5.23
N GLU A 435 4.87 32.95 6.11
CA GLU A 435 4.40 33.25 7.48
C GLU A 435 3.17 34.16 7.50
N THR A 436 2.97 34.95 6.44
CA THR A 436 1.81 35.82 6.27
C THR A 436 0.68 35.09 5.55
N PRO A 437 -0.43 34.72 6.21
CA PRO A 437 -1.42 33.80 5.66
C PRO A 437 -2.12 34.30 4.38
N PHE A 438 -2.53 35.58 4.32
CA PHE A 438 -3.19 36.11 3.11
C PHE A 438 -2.23 36.14 1.90
N ILE A 439 -0.96 36.48 2.10
CA ILE A 439 0.07 36.46 1.05
C ILE A 439 0.30 35.02 0.60
N ASN A 440 0.40 34.08 1.56
CA ASN A 440 0.50 32.65 1.26
C ASN A 440 -0.70 32.18 0.40
N ALA A 441 -1.92 32.60 0.71
CA ALA A 441 -3.11 32.26 -0.06
C ALA A 441 -3.04 32.79 -1.50
N TRP A 442 -2.64 34.04 -1.70
CA TRP A 442 -2.51 34.63 -3.05
C TRP A 442 -1.37 34.02 -3.87
N LEU A 443 -0.27 33.63 -3.22
CA LEU A 443 0.88 33.01 -3.89
C LEU A 443 0.75 31.50 -4.07
N ALA A 444 -0.16 30.83 -3.37
CA ALA A 444 -0.34 29.38 -3.43
C ALA A 444 -0.46 28.82 -4.87
N PRO A 445 -1.22 29.42 -5.80
CA PRO A 445 -1.30 28.94 -7.19
C PRO A 445 0.05 28.98 -7.92
N TYR A 446 0.88 29.98 -7.63
CA TYR A 446 2.19 30.18 -8.22
C TYR A 446 3.26 29.31 -7.56
N ILE A 447 3.20 29.10 -6.25
CA ILE A 447 4.10 28.16 -5.55
C ILE A 447 3.80 26.71 -5.98
N LYS A 448 2.53 26.35 -6.18
CA LYS A 448 2.15 25.04 -6.73
C LYS A 448 2.63 24.88 -8.17
N SER A 449 2.56 25.94 -8.98
CA SER A 449 2.92 25.95 -10.40
C SER A 449 3.79 27.17 -10.77
N PRO A 450 5.11 27.14 -10.49
CA PRO A 450 6.00 28.30 -10.64
C PRO A 450 6.03 28.89 -12.06
N SER A 451 5.80 28.06 -13.07
CA SER A 451 5.71 28.48 -14.47
C SER A 451 4.57 29.43 -14.78
N LYS A 452 3.58 29.58 -13.88
CA LYS A 452 2.46 30.53 -14.05
C LYS A 452 2.83 31.94 -13.61
N MET A 453 3.90 32.12 -12.83
CA MET A 453 4.33 33.44 -12.38
C MET A 453 5.05 34.17 -13.51
N THR A 454 4.30 34.94 -14.29
CA THR A 454 4.86 35.83 -15.31
C THR A 454 5.40 37.11 -14.67
N LYS A 455 6.30 37.83 -15.36
CA LYS A 455 6.79 39.14 -14.87
C LYS A 455 5.64 40.13 -14.60
N LYS A 456 4.57 40.08 -15.41
CA LYS A 456 3.37 40.91 -15.22
C LYS A 456 2.62 40.50 -13.94
N ALA A 457 2.32 39.21 -13.79
CA ALA A 457 1.63 38.69 -12.60
C ALA A 457 2.43 38.95 -11.31
N MET A 458 3.76 38.89 -11.38
CA MET A 458 4.65 39.20 -10.26
C MET A 458 4.55 40.68 -9.85
N LYS A 459 4.55 41.61 -10.81
CA LYS A 459 4.36 43.04 -10.53
C LYS A 459 2.98 43.35 -9.97
N GLU A 460 1.93 42.78 -10.56
CA GLU A 460 0.55 42.93 -10.06
C GLU A 460 0.41 42.37 -8.64
N MET A 461 1.06 41.24 -8.35
CA MET A 461 1.09 40.67 -7.00
C MET A 461 1.84 41.56 -6.01
N ALA A 462 2.99 42.11 -6.42
CA ALA A 462 3.76 43.04 -5.59
C ALA A 462 2.96 44.31 -5.27
N GLU A 463 2.32 44.90 -6.28
CA GLU A 463 1.45 46.06 -6.13
C GLU A 463 0.29 45.76 -5.18
N LYS A 464 -0.38 44.62 -5.37
CA LYS A 464 -1.45 44.16 -4.47
C LYS A 464 -0.95 44.02 -3.03
N ILE A 465 0.23 43.43 -2.82
CA ILE A 465 0.83 43.29 -1.48
C ILE A 465 1.14 44.68 -0.88
N ASN A 466 1.75 45.58 -1.65
CA ASN A 466 2.11 46.92 -1.19
C ASN A 466 0.88 47.77 -0.81
N VAL A 467 -0.22 47.69 -1.57
CA VAL A 467 -1.47 48.40 -1.25
C VAL A 467 -2.05 47.95 0.09
N GLU A 468 -2.00 46.66 0.38
CA GLU A 468 -2.57 46.11 1.61
C GLU A 468 -1.66 46.36 2.80
N ILE A 469 -0.35 46.35 2.57
CA ILE A 469 0.65 46.81 3.53
C ILE A 469 0.39 48.28 3.92
N GLU A 470 0.19 49.18 2.96
CA GLU A 470 -0.09 50.60 3.24
C GLU A 470 -1.38 50.77 4.06
N ARG A 471 -2.40 49.94 3.81
CA ARG A 471 -3.62 49.93 4.63
C ARG A 471 -3.39 49.40 6.04
N ILE A 472 -2.51 48.42 6.21
CA ILE A 472 -2.10 47.93 7.52
C ILE A 472 -1.33 49.01 8.29
N GLU A 473 -0.48 49.80 7.62
CA GLU A 473 0.17 50.95 8.26
C GLU A 473 -0.86 51.97 8.76
N LYS A 474 -1.83 52.35 7.92
CA LYS A 474 -2.93 53.25 8.32
C LYS A 474 -3.80 52.68 9.44
N LEU A 475 -3.99 51.35 9.46
CA LEU A 475 -4.69 50.67 10.55
C LEU A 475 -3.96 50.88 11.89
N LEU A 476 -2.63 50.87 11.88
CA LEU A 476 -1.80 51.02 13.08
C LEU A 476 -1.66 52.46 13.59
N GLU A 477 -1.96 53.46 12.77
CA GLU A 477 -2.08 54.86 13.21
C GLU A 477 -3.22 55.01 14.25
N MET A 478 -4.26 54.19 14.10
CA MET A 478 -5.47 54.16 14.95
C MET A 478 -6.25 55.48 14.93
N ASP A 479 -6.07 56.31 13.91
CA ASP A 479 -6.72 57.63 13.77
C ASP A 479 -8.22 57.54 13.46
N PHE A 480 -8.71 56.35 13.11
CA PHE A 480 -10.14 56.10 12.92
C PHE A 480 -10.92 55.91 14.24
N LEU A 481 -10.21 55.82 15.38
CA LEU A 481 -10.81 55.76 16.71
C LEU A 481 -10.82 57.16 17.35
N SER A 482 -12.01 57.59 17.75
CA SER A 482 -12.27 58.84 18.45
C SER A 482 -11.63 58.85 19.83
N ASP A 483 -11.06 59.99 20.20
CA ASP A 483 -10.59 60.24 21.57
C ASP A 483 -11.74 60.76 22.48
N ASP A 484 -12.88 61.13 21.89
CA ASP A 484 -14.04 61.68 22.62
C ASP A 484 -15.04 60.58 23.08
N ASP A 485 -14.96 59.38 22.51
CA ASP A 485 -15.79 58.24 22.90
C ASP A 485 -15.01 57.30 23.83
N ASP A 486 -15.56 57.03 25.02
CA ASP A 486 -14.87 56.26 26.08
C ASP A 486 -14.47 54.85 25.62
N PHE A 487 -15.27 54.21 24.77
CA PHE A 487 -14.96 52.89 24.23
C PHE A 487 -13.83 52.98 23.20
N GLU A 488 -13.96 53.87 22.22
CA GLU A 488 -12.97 54.01 21.15
C GLU A 488 -11.61 54.47 21.70
N ALA A 489 -11.59 55.40 22.67
CA ALA A 489 -10.38 55.85 23.34
C ALA A 489 -9.68 54.70 24.08
N ALA A 490 -10.43 53.88 24.82
CA ALA A 490 -9.87 52.73 25.52
C ALA A 490 -9.42 51.62 24.55
N ALA A 491 -10.16 51.40 23.46
CA ALA A 491 -9.77 50.49 22.39
C ALA A 491 -8.47 50.94 21.71
N LYS A 492 -8.31 52.24 21.47
CA LYS A 492 -7.11 52.84 20.89
C LYS A 492 -5.88 52.59 21.75
N ILE A 493 -5.99 52.76 23.07
CA ILE A 493 -4.90 52.44 24.01
C ILE A 493 -4.60 50.94 23.98
N PHE A 494 -5.63 50.10 24.14
CA PHE A 494 -5.48 48.64 24.15
C PHE A 494 -4.82 48.10 22.87
N PHE A 495 -5.25 48.56 21.70
CA PHE A 495 -4.68 48.12 20.44
C PHE A 495 -3.26 48.64 20.21
N ARG A 496 -2.91 49.85 20.67
CA ARG A 496 -1.52 50.34 20.64
C ARG A 496 -0.59 49.54 21.55
N GLU A 497 -1.08 49.05 22.67
CA GLU A 497 -0.32 48.14 23.53
C GLU A 497 -0.16 46.74 22.92
N CYS A 498 -1.21 46.22 22.28
CA CYS A 498 -1.18 44.91 21.63
C CYS A 498 -0.36 44.92 20.33
N TYR A 499 -0.40 46.03 19.60
CA TYR A 499 0.21 46.20 18.29
C TYR A 499 1.02 47.50 18.24
N PRO A 500 2.11 47.60 19.03
CA PRO A 500 2.94 48.80 19.12
C PRO A 500 3.67 49.10 17.81
N ASP A 501 3.89 48.07 17.00
CA ASP A 501 4.48 48.15 15.68
C ASP A 501 3.88 47.06 14.79
N VAL A 502 4.31 47.04 13.55
CA VAL A 502 3.81 46.10 12.57
C VAL A 502 4.36 44.69 12.80
N GLU A 503 5.54 44.53 13.40
CA GLU A 503 6.08 43.21 13.74
C GLU A 503 5.17 42.48 14.73
N ALA A 504 4.54 43.21 15.65
CA ALA A 504 3.54 42.68 16.56
C ALA A 504 2.33 42.06 15.84
N LEU A 505 1.94 42.56 14.65
CA LEU A 505 0.86 41.94 13.85
C LEU A 505 1.23 40.54 13.34
N TYR A 506 2.53 40.26 13.19
CA TYR A 506 3.03 38.95 12.79
C TYR A 506 3.33 38.02 13.96
N THR A 507 3.02 38.42 15.20
CA THR A 507 3.16 37.52 16.34
C THR A 507 2.11 36.41 16.25
N CYS A 508 2.59 35.18 16.29
CA CYS A 508 1.72 34.03 16.18
C CYS A 508 1.07 33.73 17.53
N HIS A 509 -0.25 33.55 17.52
CA HIS A 509 -0.96 33.02 18.68
C HIS A 509 -0.61 31.54 18.82
N SER A 510 -0.26 31.11 20.04
CA SER A 510 -0.07 29.69 20.32
C SER A 510 -1.43 28.98 20.26
N SER A 511 -1.66 28.24 19.18
CA SER A 511 -2.80 27.32 19.10
C SER A 511 -2.33 25.89 19.42
N TYR A 512 -3.28 25.00 19.72
CA TYR A 512 -3.01 23.56 19.80
C TYR A 512 -2.38 22.99 18.51
N HIS A 513 -2.56 23.66 17.38
CA HIS A 513 -1.99 23.30 16.08
C HIS A 513 -0.68 24.04 15.76
N GLY A 514 -0.12 24.75 16.75
CA GLY A 514 1.10 25.54 16.63
C GLY A 514 0.84 27.04 16.49
N PRO A 515 1.91 27.84 16.39
CA PRO A 515 1.82 29.28 16.19
C PRO A 515 1.08 29.61 14.89
N THR A 516 -0.05 30.34 14.97
CA THR A 516 -0.79 30.83 13.80
C THR A 516 -0.84 32.36 13.78
N ASN A 517 -0.43 32.95 12.66
CA ASN A 517 -0.66 34.36 12.36
C ASN A 517 -2.12 34.53 11.90
N MET A 518 -2.81 35.54 12.42
CA MET A 518 -4.23 35.81 12.16
C MET A 518 -4.47 36.78 10.99
N MET A 519 -3.43 37.21 10.27
CA MET A 519 -3.56 38.01 9.04
C MET A 519 -4.05 37.12 7.88
N THR A 520 -5.27 36.62 7.98
CA THR A 520 -5.93 35.77 6.97
C THR A 520 -6.58 36.62 5.87
N GLU A 521 -7.20 35.96 4.88
CA GLU A 521 -7.99 36.65 3.86
C GLU A 521 -9.21 37.38 4.45
N GLU A 522 -9.74 36.88 5.58
CA GLU A 522 -10.84 37.51 6.31
C GLU A 522 -10.41 38.83 6.95
N PHE A 523 -9.23 38.86 7.58
CA PHE A 523 -8.61 40.10 8.08
C PHE A 523 -8.46 41.14 6.96
N VAL A 524 -7.94 40.74 5.80
CA VAL A 524 -7.80 41.65 4.64
C VAL A 524 -9.16 42.11 4.13
N THR A 525 -10.17 41.25 4.12
CA THR A 525 -11.53 41.60 3.70
C THR A 525 -12.14 42.66 4.62
N LEU A 526 -11.91 42.56 5.93
CA LEU A 526 -12.34 43.56 6.91
C LEU A 526 -11.66 44.91 6.65
N ILE A 527 -10.34 44.93 6.47
CA ILE A 527 -9.60 46.16 6.14
C ILE A 527 -10.10 46.77 4.82
N GLN A 528 -10.28 45.96 3.78
CA GLN A 528 -10.79 46.40 2.48
C GLN A 528 -12.18 47.02 2.56
N GLY A 529 -13.03 46.51 3.45
CA GLY A 529 -14.35 47.06 3.73
C GLY A 529 -14.36 48.30 4.62
N GLY A 530 -13.20 48.80 5.05
CA GLY A 530 -13.11 49.89 6.03
C GLY A 530 -13.52 49.48 7.45
N ARG A 531 -13.63 48.17 7.71
CA ARG A 531 -14.05 47.56 8.99
C ARG A 531 -12.86 47.43 9.94
N PHE A 532 -12.19 48.55 10.24
CA PHE A 532 -10.90 48.55 10.95
C PHE A 532 -10.97 48.01 12.38
N ILE A 533 -12.00 48.38 13.15
CA ILE A 533 -12.24 47.80 14.50
C ILE A 533 -12.42 46.29 14.39
N GLY A 534 -13.25 45.83 13.43
CA GLY A 534 -13.47 44.41 13.18
C GLY A 534 -12.17 43.67 12.84
N ALA A 535 -11.29 44.27 12.01
CA ALA A 535 -10.00 43.69 11.65
C ALA A 535 -9.08 43.51 12.87
N LEU A 536 -8.99 44.51 13.76
CA LEU A 536 -8.19 44.41 14.99
C LEU A 536 -8.78 43.44 16.01
N CYS A 537 -10.12 43.41 16.13
CA CYS A 537 -10.83 42.41 16.92
C CYS A 537 -10.47 41.00 16.44
N TYR A 538 -10.49 40.77 15.12
CA TYR A 538 -10.19 39.48 14.52
C TYR A 538 -8.79 38.99 14.91
N LEU A 539 -7.80 39.87 14.87
CA LEU A 539 -6.43 39.54 15.30
C LEU A 539 -6.34 39.17 16.79
N GLN A 540 -7.22 39.73 17.63
CA GLN A 540 -7.37 39.39 19.04
C GLN A 540 -8.39 38.25 19.28
N THR A 541 -8.70 37.42 18.28
CA THR A 541 -9.68 36.33 18.38
C THR A 541 -11.07 36.80 18.84
N ASN A 542 -11.44 38.01 18.42
CA ASN A 542 -12.64 38.74 18.82
C ASN A 542 -12.79 38.90 20.33
N ASN A 543 -11.67 39.06 21.05
CA ASN A 543 -11.68 39.24 22.50
C ASN A 543 -11.23 40.65 22.90
N LEU A 544 -12.20 41.54 23.10
CA LEU A 544 -11.96 42.89 23.65
C LEU A 544 -12.27 43.01 25.14
N SER A 545 -12.39 41.86 25.84
CA SER A 545 -12.69 41.86 27.26
C SER A 545 -11.74 42.68 28.15
N PRO A 546 -10.44 42.84 27.84
CA PRO A 546 -9.57 43.68 28.66
C PRO A 546 -10.01 45.14 28.70
N ILE A 547 -10.66 45.65 27.65
CA ILE A 547 -11.16 47.02 27.57
C ILE A 547 -12.22 47.25 28.64
N LEU A 548 -13.11 46.27 28.89
CA LEU A 548 -14.14 46.36 29.94
C LEU A 548 -13.52 46.56 31.34
N LEU A 549 -12.30 46.07 31.59
CA LEU A 549 -11.68 46.18 32.90
C LEU A 549 -11.00 47.53 33.15
N VAL A 550 -10.81 48.34 32.11
CA VAL A 550 -10.14 49.66 32.19
C VAL A 550 -11.10 50.82 31.91
N THR A 551 -12.38 50.54 31.68
CA THR A 551 -13.42 51.52 31.35
C THR A 551 -14.57 51.48 32.35
N GLU A 552 -15.20 52.62 32.60
CA GLU A 552 -16.33 52.72 33.53
C GLU A 552 -17.64 52.21 32.91
N PRO A 553 -18.56 51.63 33.69
CA PRO A 553 -18.52 51.47 35.16
C PRO A 553 -17.73 50.23 35.64
N SER A 554 -17.27 49.38 34.72
CA SER A 554 -16.71 48.06 35.06
C SER A 554 -15.35 48.14 35.74
N ALA A 555 -14.53 49.15 35.42
CA ALA A 555 -13.25 49.39 36.07
C ALA A 555 -13.42 49.62 37.58
N SER A 556 -14.32 50.52 37.98
CA SER A 556 -14.64 50.75 39.40
C SER A 556 -15.16 49.49 40.08
N LEU A 557 -16.01 48.70 39.41
CA LEU A 557 -16.51 47.43 39.96
C LEU A 557 -15.41 46.38 40.12
N ALA A 558 -14.50 46.27 39.15
CA ALA A 558 -13.36 45.37 39.21
C ALA A 558 -12.39 45.74 40.34
N GLN A 559 -12.14 47.04 40.55
CA GLN A 559 -11.31 47.54 41.66
C GLN A 559 -11.98 47.36 43.03
N ALA A 560 -13.31 47.49 43.09
CA ALA A 560 -14.08 47.29 44.32
C ALA A 560 -14.31 45.81 44.68
N SER A 561 -13.98 44.89 43.76
CA SER A 561 -14.13 43.44 43.95
C SER A 561 -13.37 42.96 45.18
N LYS A 562 -14.11 42.42 46.17
CA LYS A 562 -13.51 41.80 47.37
C LYS A 562 -13.17 40.33 47.17
N TYR A 563 -13.84 39.68 46.22
CA TYR A 563 -13.89 38.22 46.16
C TYR A 563 -13.17 37.61 44.96
N LEU A 564 -13.07 38.34 43.85
CA LEU A 564 -12.46 37.84 42.63
C LEU A 564 -11.02 38.31 42.48
N ASP A 565 -10.14 37.38 42.12
CA ASP A 565 -8.77 37.71 41.73
C ASP A 565 -8.70 38.24 40.29
N GLU A 566 -7.54 38.78 39.90
CA GLU A 566 -7.32 39.35 38.56
C GLU A 566 -7.60 38.34 37.43
N THR A 567 -7.27 37.07 37.65
CA THR A 567 -7.51 36.01 36.65
C THR A 567 -9.00 35.76 36.44
N SER A 568 -9.76 35.73 37.52
CA SER A 568 -11.21 35.52 37.49
C SER A 568 -11.94 36.75 36.97
N LEU A 569 -11.48 37.97 37.27
CA LEU A 569 -11.98 39.20 36.67
C LEU A 569 -11.76 39.22 35.15
N LYS A 570 -10.56 38.85 34.67
CA LYS A 570 -10.28 38.69 33.23
C LYS A 570 -11.19 37.65 32.58
N LYS A 571 -11.43 36.53 33.27
CA LYS A 571 -12.34 35.48 32.78
C LYS A 571 -13.79 35.96 32.74
N LEU A 572 -14.25 36.68 33.76
CA LEU A 572 -15.59 37.24 33.82
C LEU A 572 -15.83 38.27 32.73
N ALA A 573 -14.88 39.20 32.55
CA ALA A 573 -14.92 40.16 31.45
C ALA A 573 -14.99 39.45 30.09
N LYS A 574 -14.23 38.36 29.92
CA LYS A 574 -14.27 37.53 28.71
C LYS A 574 -15.64 36.91 28.49
N ILE A 575 -16.27 36.37 29.54
CA ILE A 575 -17.63 35.84 29.45
C ILE A 575 -18.62 36.96 29.09
N ALA A 576 -18.55 38.11 29.76
CA ALA A 576 -19.40 39.26 29.51
C ALA A 576 -19.32 39.73 28.05
N TRP A 577 -18.11 39.78 27.49
CA TRP A 577 -17.87 40.13 26.10
C TRP A 577 -18.47 39.12 25.10
N TYR A 578 -18.39 37.82 25.36
CA TYR A 578 -18.93 36.81 24.44
C TYR A 578 -20.44 36.62 24.52
N GLN A 579 -21.09 37.01 25.62
CA GLN A 579 -22.55 36.93 25.76
C GLN A 579 -23.28 37.91 24.82
N THR A 580 -22.57 38.88 24.25
CA THR A 580 -23.15 39.98 23.49
C THR A 580 -22.85 39.92 21.99
N ASN A 581 -22.17 38.87 21.52
CA ASN A 581 -21.57 38.87 20.19
C ASN A 581 -22.61 38.61 19.07
N ARG A 582 -22.71 39.57 18.12
CA ARG A 582 -23.49 39.54 16.86
C ARG A 582 -22.59 39.97 15.69
N GLU A 583 -22.98 39.66 14.45
CA GLU A 583 -22.10 39.57 13.27
C GLU A 583 -21.78 40.89 12.49
N ASP A 584 -22.22 42.09 12.91
CA ASP A 584 -22.19 43.34 12.11
C ASP A 584 -21.40 44.49 12.75
N ASP A 585 -20.58 45.29 12.05
CA ASP A 585 -19.64 46.29 12.64
C ASP A 585 -20.13 47.28 13.71
N SER A 586 -21.42 47.67 13.67
CA SER A 586 -22.07 48.41 14.76
C SER A 586 -22.03 47.67 16.10
N TRP A 587 -21.77 46.36 16.07
CA TRP A 587 -21.72 45.46 17.20
C TRP A 587 -20.67 45.83 18.22
N ALA A 588 -19.51 46.39 17.85
CA ALA A 588 -18.42 46.51 18.82
C ALA A 588 -18.82 47.44 19.99
N ALA A 589 -19.40 48.59 19.68
CA ALA A 589 -19.89 49.54 20.69
C ALA A 589 -21.13 49.01 21.42
N GLU A 590 -22.08 48.37 20.71
CA GLU A 590 -23.27 47.77 21.33
C GLU A 590 -22.91 46.60 22.26
N ALA A 591 -22.00 45.73 21.82
CA ALA A 591 -21.49 44.59 22.56
C ALA A 591 -20.66 45.04 23.76
N PHE A 592 -19.94 46.15 23.62
CA PHE A 592 -19.24 46.80 24.73
C PHE A 592 -20.21 47.32 25.79
N ALA A 593 -21.24 48.08 25.40
CA ALA A 593 -22.26 48.58 26.31
C ALA A 593 -23.04 47.43 27.00
N ALA A 594 -23.42 46.42 26.23
CA ALA A 594 -24.06 45.21 26.76
C ALA A 594 -23.11 44.40 27.66
N GLY A 595 -21.81 44.38 27.33
CA GLY A 595 -20.76 43.75 28.12
C GLY A 595 -20.59 44.42 29.47
N HIS A 596 -20.57 45.75 29.54
CA HIS A 596 -20.59 46.51 30.79
C HIS A 596 -21.80 46.18 31.64
N LYS A 597 -22.99 46.18 31.03
CA LYS A 597 -24.23 45.84 31.72
C LYS A 597 -24.16 44.43 32.33
N PHE A 598 -23.80 43.43 31.52
CA PHE A 598 -23.69 42.05 31.97
C PHE A 598 -22.60 41.89 33.05
N PHE A 599 -21.44 42.52 32.87
CA PHE A 599 -20.36 42.50 33.85
C PHE A 599 -20.82 43.06 35.20
N GLY A 600 -21.56 44.17 35.19
CA GLY A 600 -22.14 44.75 36.40
C GLY A 600 -23.16 43.85 37.08
N GLU A 601 -24.07 43.25 36.32
CA GLU A 601 -25.06 42.27 36.83
C GLU A 601 -24.37 41.05 37.44
N ALA A 602 -23.34 40.54 36.77
CA ALA A 602 -22.55 39.41 37.25
C ALA A 602 -21.77 39.74 38.53
N MET A 603 -21.09 40.89 38.57
CA MET A 603 -20.37 41.35 39.76
C MET A 603 -21.32 41.51 40.95
N ALA A 604 -22.48 42.16 40.75
CA ALA A 604 -23.49 42.30 41.80
C ALA A 604 -24.01 40.94 42.30
N LYS A 605 -24.13 39.94 41.40
CA LYS A 605 -24.54 38.58 41.80
C LYS A 605 -23.43 37.86 42.57
N VAL A 606 -22.18 37.98 42.14
CA VAL A 606 -21.01 37.44 42.86
C VAL A 606 -20.92 38.05 44.26
N ASP A 607 -21.11 39.35 44.41
CA ASP A 607 -21.09 40.03 45.70
C ASP A 607 -22.23 39.57 46.61
N LYS A 608 -23.47 39.48 46.08
CA LYS A 608 -24.61 38.94 46.82
C LYS A 608 -24.37 37.51 47.29
N TYR A 609 -23.78 36.68 46.43
CA TYR A 609 -23.47 35.29 46.77
C TYR A 609 -22.32 35.20 47.78
N GLY A 610 -21.29 36.04 47.65
CA GLY A 610 -20.21 36.17 48.61
C GLY A 610 -20.69 36.60 50.00
N ALA A 611 -21.62 37.55 50.07
CA ALA A 611 -22.28 37.91 51.34
C ALA A 611 -23.12 36.75 51.90
N TRP A 612 -23.85 36.02 51.05
CA TRP A 612 -24.63 34.85 51.48
C TRP A 612 -23.77 33.69 52.02
N LEU A 613 -22.52 33.59 51.57
CA LEU A 613 -21.53 32.62 52.06
C LEU A 613 -20.95 32.99 53.44
N GLU A 614 -21.25 34.17 53.98
CA GLU A 614 -20.86 34.56 55.34
C GLU A 614 -21.44 33.59 56.37
N GLY A 615 -20.56 33.05 57.22
CA GLY A 615 -20.91 32.01 58.19
C GLY A 615 -21.09 30.59 57.62
N LYS A 616 -21.02 30.41 56.29
CA LYS A 616 -21.02 29.07 55.65
C LYS A 616 -19.65 28.60 55.19
N VAL A 617 -18.79 29.54 54.78
CA VAL A 617 -17.42 29.29 54.33
C VAL A 617 -16.49 30.18 55.13
N ASP A 618 -15.35 29.63 55.55
CA ASP A 618 -14.28 30.39 56.18
C ASP A 618 -13.91 31.59 55.30
N GLU A 619 -13.69 32.75 55.92
CA GLU A 619 -13.50 34.02 55.22
C GLU A 619 -12.33 33.98 54.23
N ASP A 620 -11.24 33.29 54.59
CA ASP A 620 -10.04 33.08 53.77
C ASP A 620 -10.28 32.18 52.55
N LYS A 621 -11.26 31.26 52.61
CA LYS A 621 -11.57 30.33 51.52
C LYS A 621 -12.61 30.86 50.54
N ARG A 622 -13.34 31.91 50.90
CA ARG A 622 -14.44 32.45 50.09
C ARG A 622 -13.98 32.98 48.72
N PRO A 623 -12.88 33.76 48.60
CA PRO A 623 -12.39 34.19 47.28
C PRO A 623 -12.07 32.99 46.37
N ALA A 624 -11.34 31.99 46.89
CA ALA A 624 -11.01 30.78 46.14
C ALA A 624 -12.26 30.01 45.68
N PHE A 625 -13.31 29.97 46.50
CA PHE A 625 -14.60 29.37 46.14
C PHE A 625 -15.28 30.09 44.98
N LEU A 626 -15.33 31.42 45.03
CA LEU A 626 -15.97 32.25 44.00
C LEU A 626 -15.16 32.28 42.70
N ASN A 627 -13.83 32.33 42.78
CA ASN A 627 -12.94 32.20 41.63
C ASN A 627 -13.18 30.87 40.90
N LYS A 628 -13.35 29.74 41.62
CA LYS A 628 -13.69 28.45 40.99
C LYS A 628 -15.00 28.49 40.19
N ILE A 629 -16.02 29.19 40.69
CA ILE A 629 -17.31 29.33 40.00
C ILE A 629 -17.15 30.13 38.71
N VAL A 630 -16.45 31.26 38.75
CA VAL A 630 -16.20 32.12 37.57
C VAL A 630 -15.33 31.40 36.53
N MET A 631 -14.36 30.60 36.98
CA MET A 631 -13.48 29.85 36.09
C MET A 631 -14.17 28.65 35.39
N GLY A 632 -15.29 28.16 35.93
CA GLY A 632 -16.05 27.05 35.38
C GLY A 632 -16.96 27.47 34.22
N TYR A 633 -16.52 27.29 32.96
CA TYR A 633 -17.24 27.74 31.76
C TYR A 633 -18.71 27.27 31.69
N TRP A 634 -18.99 26.01 32.03
CA TRP A 634 -20.35 25.46 32.00
C TRP A 634 -21.21 25.86 33.19
N TYR A 635 -20.58 26.26 34.30
CA TYR A 635 -21.26 26.55 35.55
C TYR A 635 -21.63 28.02 35.68
N PHE A 636 -20.95 28.89 34.95
CA PHE A 636 -21.19 30.33 35.07
C PHE A 636 -22.54 30.75 34.51
N ASP A 637 -22.97 30.18 33.39
CA ASP A 637 -24.31 30.47 32.83
C ASP A 637 -25.43 29.97 33.76
N ASP A 638 -25.25 28.80 34.36
CA ASP A 638 -26.16 28.26 35.38
C ASP A 638 -26.15 29.12 36.64
N PHE A 639 -24.96 29.57 37.06
CA PHE A 639 -24.80 30.52 38.18
C PHE A 639 -25.57 31.81 37.90
N MET A 640 -25.51 32.35 36.68
CA MET A 640 -26.24 33.57 36.32
C MET A 640 -27.76 33.37 36.26
N LYS A 641 -28.25 32.18 35.90
CA LYS A 641 -29.69 31.87 35.84
C LYS A 641 -30.32 31.46 37.17
N GLU A 642 -29.55 30.83 38.06
CA GLU A 642 -30.07 30.27 39.31
C GLU A 642 -30.24 31.36 40.38
N GLU A 643 -31.45 31.53 40.89
CA GLU A 643 -31.74 32.50 41.97
C GLU A 643 -31.56 31.87 43.35
N ASP A 644 -31.65 30.54 43.46
CA ASP A 644 -31.46 29.83 44.73
C ASP A 644 -29.99 29.53 45.01
N PHE A 645 -29.37 30.39 45.82
CA PHE A 645 -27.98 30.26 46.27
C PHE A 645 -27.69 28.95 47.03
N GLU A 646 -28.68 28.34 47.68
CA GLU A 646 -28.51 27.04 48.34
C GLU A 646 -28.32 25.92 47.31
N LYS A 647 -29.00 26.02 46.16
CA LYS A 647 -28.85 25.07 45.06
C LYS A 647 -27.49 25.22 44.36
N ILE A 648 -27.05 26.46 44.13
CA ILE A 648 -25.68 26.75 43.63
C ILE A 648 -24.63 26.17 44.57
N TRP A 649 -24.80 26.38 45.89
CA TRP A 649 -23.91 25.85 46.91
C TRP A 649 -23.86 24.33 46.88
N LYS A 650 -25.01 23.64 46.88
CA LYS A 650 -25.07 22.16 46.85
C LYS A 650 -24.39 21.57 45.61
N ASN A 651 -24.55 22.22 44.46
CA ASN A 651 -23.94 21.78 43.20
C ASN A 651 -22.41 21.95 43.22
N ASN A 652 -21.91 23.04 43.80
CA ASN A 652 -20.48 23.36 43.80
C ASN A 652 -19.71 22.85 45.03
N ALA A 653 -20.38 22.58 46.17
CA ALA A 653 -19.75 22.08 47.39
C ALA A 653 -19.08 20.71 47.18
N ARG A 654 -19.53 19.94 46.19
CA ARG A 654 -18.90 18.67 45.80
C ARG A 654 -17.54 18.88 45.11
N LEU A 655 -17.37 19.96 44.36
CA LEU A 655 -16.14 20.33 43.64
C LEU A 655 -15.06 20.96 44.53
N VAL A 656 -15.42 21.34 45.76
CA VAL A 656 -14.48 21.94 46.72
C VAL A 656 -14.03 20.94 47.79
N ARG A 657 -14.78 19.84 47.96
CA ARG A 657 -14.34 18.69 48.77
C ARG A 657 -13.36 17.79 48.03
N SER A 658 -13.30 17.87 46.70
CA SER A 658 -12.26 17.31 45.83
C SER A 658 -11.15 18.31 45.59
#